data_AF-A0A662HKF2-F1
#
_entry.id   AF-A0A662HKF2-F1
#
_cell.length_a   1.000
_cell.length_b   1.000
_cell.length_c   1.000
_cell.angle_alpha   90.00
_cell.angle_beta   90.00
_cell.angle_gamma   90.00
#
_symmetry.space_group_name_H-M   'P 1'
#
loop_
_entity.id
_entity.type
_entity.pdbx_description
1 polymer ?
#
loop_
_entity_poly.entity_id
_entity_poly.type
_entity_poly.pdbx_seq_one_letter_code
_entity_poly.pdbx_strand_id
1 'polypeptide(L)'
;MGQYRLRELVDRRTEGMWEGRDRLAKTLNTMVGESGEVDLVQLMEKLESRGFRISCSELLDVLKCTASGVRVRGSVLDVVVRGLSVRDRAIVMELLEKARKRGLEGSVLELLDRIRGRFGVKELMIVVEDLLRKFRTPAVLDFWIRAWNEVAKGKFKIPAYLSMTGKFIELSSKTAVRLGLSRGTVVRVEVPWSDKCFFGIVSTIEPMCRISIKGQLKNLIEFSGLRWDRILKEIERRGSIAWITIEDRGRAFFFGRVHTRGRLDIPVDLVDHLGRGVPIFLKLSNGKGKVIESVKVGTERIRVVAGREYRECYVQFKGLASGLYYVEAMNSKYYLSSLNELKMEFSGFKIALRDFEPIDPVRLGRYTFNIGKGVFEIGGVSLDSSISVDVFRNTLKGSVSVEGGGGDVELRMVRVFGSEPQVELRIKNEIYSLVRIEKYRTSYEGNAIDAYLLMLERRAGSRVRVRKVLFTPVRVYYQCTPMFHHLLSLRFPISPPDYRIYHPRLMEEEFAIGDKLLVNNVIGFEISRRLYQEICYWSTVKGKKGLGIIGESIINFLKEPILEFLSGEVGLPKEELSMNWRGTKKYGLEAPDFEIYHRGRVVAVIEVSLGKDLKAILHTHLIPEMSRRLTYDKFKDALGIVVGLEYSPTSPTLKMIFIIRDKSEMWMDRTRDLYGLLGW
;
A
#
# COMPACT_ATOMS: atom_id res chain seq x y z
N MET A 1 -26.72 19.96 44.58
CA MET A 1 -26.03 18.71 44.93
C MET A 1 -26.74 17.55 44.27
N GLY A 2 -25.99 16.65 43.61
CA GLY A 2 -26.54 15.48 42.91
C GLY A 2 -25.90 15.15 41.56
N GLN A 3 -24.71 15.66 41.25
CA GLN A 3 -23.97 15.42 40.00
C GLN A 3 -23.02 14.20 40.08
N TYR A 4 -23.27 13.25 40.98
CA TYR A 4 -22.40 12.10 41.21
C TYR A 4 -23.19 10.79 41.09
N ARG A 5 -23.00 10.07 39.97
CA ARG A 5 -22.91 8.59 39.85
C ARG A 5 -22.91 8.03 38.41
N LEU A 6 -22.46 8.80 37.41
CA LEU A 6 -22.14 8.25 36.08
C LEU A 6 -20.64 8.04 35.85
N ARG A 7 -19.77 8.50 36.77
CA ARG A 7 -18.31 8.38 36.62
C ARG A 7 -17.68 7.10 37.19
N GLU A 8 -18.37 6.32 38.03
CA GLU A 8 -17.78 5.12 38.67
C GLU A 8 -17.99 3.80 37.91
N LEU A 9 -18.70 3.81 36.78
CA LEU A 9 -18.77 2.65 35.86
C LEU A 9 -17.82 2.78 34.65
N VAL A 10 -16.99 3.83 34.63
CA VAL A 10 -16.14 4.24 33.49
C VAL A 10 -14.87 3.39 33.35
N ASP A 11 -14.46 2.62 34.37
CA ASP A 11 -13.12 2.00 34.36
C ASP A 11 -12.97 0.65 33.64
N ARG A 12 -14.01 0.11 33.00
CA ARG A 12 -13.84 -1.04 32.09
C ARG A 12 -14.87 -1.02 30.95
N ARG A 13 -14.50 -0.50 29.77
CA ARG A 13 -14.75 -1.07 28.41
C ARG A 13 -14.68 0.00 27.30
N THR A 14 -14.13 -0.46 26.17
CA THR A 14 -13.82 0.16 24.87
C THR A 14 -14.74 1.27 24.32
N GLU A 15 -14.11 2.35 23.82
CA GLU A 15 -14.66 3.62 23.29
C GLU A 15 -15.66 3.50 22.11
N GLY A 16 -15.64 2.44 21.31
CA GLY A 16 -16.56 2.27 20.17
C GLY A 16 -18.04 1.99 20.52
N MET A 17 -18.36 1.68 21.78
CA MET A 17 -19.73 1.45 22.25
C MET A 17 -20.51 2.74 22.58
N TRP A 18 -19.84 3.89 22.73
CA TRP A 18 -20.46 5.14 23.18
C TRP A 18 -21.29 5.81 22.08
N GLU A 19 -20.79 5.91 20.85
CA GLU A 19 -21.56 6.49 19.73
C GLU A 19 -22.84 5.70 19.41
N GLY A 20 -22.78 4.35 19.51
CA GLY A 20 -23.93 3.48 19.30
C GLY A 20 -24.99 3.61 20.41
N ARG A 21 -24.55 3.76 21.67
CA ARG A 21 -25.45 3.94 22.82
C ARG A 21 -26.08 5.32 22.88
N ASP A 22 -25.35 6.38 22.55
CA ASP A 22 -25.92 7.74 22.48
C ASP A 22 -26.89 7.88 21.31
N ARG A 23 -26.58 7.27 20.16
CA ARG A 23 -27.51 7.19 19.02
C ARG A 23 -28.75 6.37 19.37
N LEU A 24 -28.59 5.26 20.08
CA LEU A 24 -29.70 4.45 20.57
C LEU A 24 -30.55 5.22 21.58
N ALA A 25 -29.95 5.88 22.57
CA ALA A 25 -30.65 6.69 23.58
C ALA A 25 -31.43 7.85 22.94
N LYS A 26 -30.83 8.60 22.01
CA LYS A 26 -31.53 9.63 21.23
C LYS A 26 -32.69 9.05 20.42
N THR A 27 -32.48 7.89 19.80
CA THR A 27 -33.50 7.19 19.02
C THR A 27 -34.66 6.74 19.92
N LEU A 28 -34.36 6.19 21.10
CA LEU A 28 -35.35 5.77 22.10
C LEU A 28 -36.14 6.95 22.65
N ASN A 29 -35.49 8.06 23.02
CA ASN A 29 -36.18 9.28 23.45
C ASN A 29 -37.15 9.81 22.38
N THR A 30 -36.79 9.68 21.10
CA THR A 30 -37.67 10.06 19.98
C THR A 30 -38.82 9.06 19.77
N MET A 31 -38.58 7.76 19.99
CA MET A 31 -39.55 6.69 19.75
C MET A 31 -40.56 6.51 20.87
N VAL A 32 -40.15 6.75 22.11
CA VAL A 32 -40.96 6.52 23.32
C VAL A 32 -41.85 7.72 23.62
N GLY A 33 -41.43 8.94 23.24
CA GLY A 33 -42.20 10.18 23.48
C GLY A 33 -42.54 10.41 24.96
N GLU A 34 -43.44 11.34 25.25
CA GLU A 34 -43.98 11.58 26.61
C GLU A 34 -45.02 10.52 27.04
N SER A 35 -45.23 9.47 26.25
CA SER A 35 -46.18 8.39 26.56
C SER A 35 -45.65 7.47 27.67
N GLY A 36 -46.46 7.28 28.71
CA GLY A 36 -46.12 6.48 29.90
C GLY A 36 -46.14 4.96 29.73
N GLU A 37 -46.44 4.42 28.54
CA GLU A 37 -46.45 2.96 28.28
C GLU A 37 -45.96 2.60 26.87
N VAL A 38 -45.12 1.56 26.74
CA VAL A 38 -44.54 1.09 25.47
C VAL A 38 -44.67 -0.43 25.34
N ASP A 39 -45.14 -0.89 24.17
CA ASP A 39 -45.11 -2.31 23.80
C ASP A 39 -43.70 -2.74 23.37
N LEU A 40 -43.16 -3.72 24.09
CA LEU A 40 -41.78 -4.19 23.94
C LEU A 40 -41.51 -4.83 22.57
N VAL A 41 -42.50 -5.53 22.01
CA VAL A 41 -42.41 -6.16 20.70
C VAL A 41 -42.34 -5.08 19.62
N GLN A 42 -43.24 -4.09 19.66
CA GLN A 42 -43.26 -2.99 18.69
C GLN A 42 -41.99 -2.13 18.74
N LEU A 43 -41.48 -1.87 19.96
CA LEU A 43 -40.24 -1.11 20.13
C LEU A 43 -39.04 -1.82 19.50
N MET A 44 -38.93 -3.13 19.72
CA MET A 44 -37.88 -3.95 19.12
C MET A 44 -37.96 -3.99 17.58
N GLU A 45 -39.17 -4.07 16.99
CA GLU A 45 -39.34 -4.01 15.52
C GLU A 45 -38.88 -2.66 14.95
N LYS A 46 -39.25 -1.56 15.61
CA LYS A 46 -38.84 -0.22 15.20
C LYS A 46 -37.32 -0.05 15.26
N LEU A 47 -36.66 -0.57 16.28
CA LEU A 47 -35.20 -0.54 16.41
C LEU A 47 -34.51 -1.37 15.32
N GLU A 48 -34.97 -2.59 15.08
CA GLU A 48 -34.45 -3.47 14.02
C GLU A 48 -34.59 -2.83 12.63
N SER A 49 -35.73 -2.20 12.34
CA SER A 49 -35.97 -1.48 11.07
C SER A 49 -35.00 -0.33 10.82
N ARG A 50 -34.42 0.23 11.90
CA ARG A 50 -33.40 1.29 11.84
C ARG A 50 -31.97 0.76 11.92
N GLY A 51 -31.80 -0.56 11.83
CA GLY A 51 -30.50 -1.22 11.79
C GLY A 51 -29.88 -1.49 13.17
N PHE A 52 -30.61 -1.32 14.27
CA PHE A 52 -30.12 -1.68 15.59
C PHE A 52 -30.22 -3.20 15.81
N ARG A 53 -29.15 -3.81 16.34
CA ARG A 53 -29.11 -5.21 16.80
C ARG A 53 -28.83 -5.23 18.29
N ILE A 54 -29.88 -5.41 19.10
CA ILE A 54 -29.84 -5.33 20.56
C ILE A 54 -30.72 -6.43 21.15
N SER A 55 -30.36 -6.98 22.32
CA SER A 55 -31.25 -7.90 23.04
C SER A 55 -32.33 -7.15 23.83
N CYS A 56 -33.44 -7.82 24.15
CA CYS A 56 -34.48 -7.23 24.99
C CYS A 56 -33.95 -6.87 26.38
N SER A 57 -33.08 -7.70 26.94
CA SER A 57 -32.37 -7.44 28.21
C SER A 57 -31.54 -6.16 28.16
N GLU A 58 -30.74 -5.98 27.11
CA GLU A 58 -29.95 -4.76 26.89
C GLU A 58 -30.84 -3.52 26.70
N LEU A 59 -31.95 -3.67 25.96
CA LEU A 59 -32.93 -2.60 25.77
C LEU A 59 -33.59 -2.18 27.09
N LEU A 60 -34.00 -3.14 27.93
CA LEU A 60 -34.62 -2.87 29.22
C LEU A 60 -33.65 -2.16 30.18
N ASP A 61 -32.36 -2.52 30.15
CA ASP A 61 -31.34 -1.83 30.93
C ASP A 61 -31.10 -0.39 30.45
N VAL A 62 -31.14 -0.15 29.14
CA VAL A 62 -31.08 1.21 28.59
C VAL A 62 -32.32 2.01 28.96
N LEU A 63 -33.52 1.45 28.83
CA LEU A 63 -34.78 2.12 29.20
C LEU A 63 -34.84 2.50 30.69
N LYS A 64 -34.35 1.65 31.59
CA LYS A 64 -34.21 1.99 33.02
C LYS A 64 -33.32 3.21 33.25
N CYS A 65 -32.29 3.39 32.43
CA CYS A 65 -31.35 4.50 32.54
C CYS A 65 -31.86 5.79 31.86
N THR A 66 -32.60 5.69 30.75
CA THR A 66 -32.98 6.84 29.92
C THR A 66 -34.42 7.31 30.12
N ALA A 67 -35.31 6.44 30.60
CA ALA A 67 -36.74 6.71 30.70
C ALA A 67 -37.39 5.92 31.85
N SER A 68 -36.93 6.15 33.08
CA SER A 68 -37.32 5.41 34.30
C SER A 68 -38.81 5.46 34.65
N GLY A 69 -39.61 6.34 34.02
CA GLY A 69 -41.06 6.46 34.20
C GLY A 69 -41.93 5.68 33.20
N VAL A 70 -41.32 4.98 32.22
CA VAL A 70 -42.05 4.28 31.15
C VAL A 70 -42.45 2.88 31.59
N ARG A 71 -43.76 2.58 31.54
CA ARG A 71 -44.26 1.21 31.72
C ARG A 71 -44.02 0.40 30.46
N VAL A 72 -43.45 -0.79 30.60
CA VAL A 72 -43.20 -1.69 29.45
C VAL A 72 -44.23 -2.80 29.47
N ARG A 73 -44.99 -2.94 28.38
CA ARG A 73 -45.95 -4.03 28.16
C ARG A 73 -45.32 -5.12 27.29
N GLY A 74 -45.56 -6.38 27.65
CA GLY A 74 -45.01 -7.56 26.97
C GLY A 74 -43.82 -8.17 27.70
N SER A 75 -43.50 -9.42 27.36
CA SER A 75 -42.43 -10.19 27.98
C SER A 75 -41.25 -10.44 27.04
N VAL A 76 -40.08 -10.79 27.61
CA VAL A 76 -38.91 -11.24 26.83
C VAL A 76 -39.27 -12.44 25.95
N LEU A 77 -40.16 -13.33 26.43
CA LEU A 77 -40.65 -14.46 25.66
C LEU A 77 -41.40 -14.02 24.41
N ASP A 78 -42.26 -13.00 24.50
CA ASP A 78 -43.01 -12.47 23.37
C ASP A 78 -42.08 -11.93 22.29
N VAL A 79 -40.98 -11.27 22.69
CA VAL A 79 -39.92 -10.83 21.78
C VAL A 79 -39.21 -12.03 21.15
N VAL A 80 -38.80 -13.01 21.95
CA VAL A 80 -38.07 -14.21 21.48
C VAL A 80 -38.87 -15.02 20.46
N VAL A 81 -40.18 -15.12 20.61
CA VAL A 81 -41.04 -15.93 19.72
C VAL A 81 -41.71 -15.14 18.60
N ARG A 82 -41.50 -13.82 18.53
CA ARG A 82 -42.11 -12.97 17.51
C ARG A 82 -41.74 -13.41 16.09
N GLY A 83 -42.71 -13.41 15.18
CA GLY A 83 -42.49 -13.74 13.77
C GLY A 83 -42.02 -15.18 13.51
N LEU A 84 -42.00 -16.04 14.53
CA LEU A 84 -41.76 -17.47 14.36
C LEU A 84 -43.02 -18.14 13.80
N SER A 85 -42.83 -19.19 13.00
CA SER A 85 -43.93 -20.06 12.60
C SER A 85 -44.56 -20.74 13.84
N VAL A 86 -45.82 -21.20 13.73
CA VAL A 86 -46.49 -21.97 14.80
C VAL A 86 -45.63 -23.14 15.26
N ARG A 87 -44.96 -23.80 14.31
CA ARG A 87 -44.05 -24.92 14.56
C ARG A 87 -42.81 -24.48 15.36
N ASP A 88 -42.13 -23.42 14.94
CA ASP A 88 -40.91 -22.96 15.61
C ASP A 88 -41.20 -22.42 17.00
N ARG A 89 -42.34 -21.74 17.19
CA ARG A 89 -42.82 -21.31 18.51
C ARG A 89 -43.02 -22.50 19.43
N ALA A 90 -43.65 -23.58 18.96
CA ALA A 90 -43.82 -24.80 19.75
C ALA A 90 -42.47 -25.40 20.18
N ILE A 91 -41.47 -25.40 19.30
CA ILE A 91 -40.12 -25.90 19.60
C ILE A 91 -39.45 -25.03 20.69
N VAL A 92 -39.58 -23.70 20.62
CA VAL A 92 -39.06 -22.80 21.67
C VAL A 92 -39.74 -23.06 23.01
N MET A 93 -41.07 -23.23 23.01
CA MET A 93 -41.82 -23.53 24.24
C MET A 93 -41.44 -24.88 24.84
N GLU A 94 -41.23 -25.91 24.01
CA GLU A 94 -40.74 -27.23 24.46
C GLU A 94 -39.38 -27.09 25.18
N LEU A 95 -38.49 -26.25 24.66
CA LEU A 95 -37.18 -26.00 25.27
C LEU A 95 -37.31 -25.34 26.64
N LEU A 96 -38.14 -24.30 26.73
CA LEU A 96 -38.37 -23.58 27.98
C LEU A 96 -39.06 -24.44 29.02
N GLU A 97 -40.01 -25.30 28.63
CA GLU A 97 -40.65 -26.24 29.55
C GLU A 97 -39.62 -27.23 30.13
N LYS A 98 -38.72 -27.76 29.29
CA LYS A 98 -37.62 -28.63 29.75
C LYS A 98 -36.62 -27.89 30.63
N ALA A 99 -36.33 -26.62 30.32
CA ALA A 99 -35.48 -25.75 31.14
C ALA A 99 -36.11 -25.46 32.50
N ARG A 100 -37.42 -25.20 32.54
CA ARG A 100 -38.21 -24.96 33.77
C ARG A 100 -38.15 -26.14 34.71
N LYS A 101 -38.34 -27.36 34.20
CA LYS A 101 -38.22 -28.62 34.98
C LYS A 101 -36.85 -28.80 35.65
N ARG A 102 -35.84 -28.00 35.25
CA ARG A 102 -34.47 -28.03 35.79
C ARG A 102 -34.05 -26.73 36.48
N GLY A 103 -34.95 -25.75 36.65
CA GLY A 103 -34.63 -24.46 37.25
C GLY A 103 -33.75 -23.54 36.37
N LEU A 104 -33.64 -23.82 35.06
CA LEU A 104 -32.76 -23.09 34.12
C LEU A 104 -33.52 -22.20 33.14
N GLU A 105 -34.84 -22.07 33.29
CA GLU A 105 -35.70 -21.32 32.37
C GLU A 105 -35.21 -19.88 32.16
N GLY A 106 -34.88 -19.16 33.25
CA GLY A 106 -34.39 -17.78 33.17
C GLY A 106 -33.10 -17.66 32.35
N SER A 107 -32.10 -18.51 32.64
CA SER A 107 -30.82 -18.50 31.91
C SER A 107 -30.95 -18.90 30.44
N VAL A 108 -31.86 -19.82 30.12
CA VAL A 108 -32.15 -20.21 28.74
C VAL A 108 -32.88 -19.07 28.03
N LEU A 109 -33.89 -18.46 28.63
CA LEU A 109 -34.64 -17.36 28.02
C LEU A 109 -33.75 -16.15 27.76
N GLU A 110 -32.86 -15.79 28.69
CA GLU A 110 -31.87 -14.72 28.53
C GLU A 110 -30.88 -15.03 27.38
N LEU A 111 -30.44 -16.28 27.25
CA LEU A 111 -29.60 -16.71 26.13
C LEU A 111 -30.35 -16.58 24.80
N LEU A 112 -31.59 -17.06 24.71
CA LEU A 112 -32.40 -16.97 23.49
C LEU A 112 -32.64 -15.52 23.08
N ASP A 113 -32.92 -14.64 24.05
CA ASP A 113 -33.05 -13.19 23.84
C ASP A 113 -31.78 -12.59 23.23
N ARG A 114 -30.61 -12.88 23.82
CA ARG A 114 -29.32 -12.40 23.29
C ARG A 114 -29.02 -12.89 21.89
N ILE A 115 -29.24 -14.19 21.63
CA ILE A 115 -28.99 -14.77 20.30
C ILE A 115 -29.92 -14.14 19.27
N ARG A 116 -31.21 -14.01 19.60
CA ARG A 116 -32.18 -13.38 18.71
C ARG A 116 -31.84 -11.92 18.41
N GLY A 117 -31.60 -11.13 19.45
CA GLY A 117 -31.33 -9.69 19.30
C GLY A 117 -30.06 -9.38 18.51
N ARG A 118 -29.04 -10.25 18.59
CA ARG A 118 -27.74 -10.03 17.95
C ARG A 118 -27.60 -10.70 16.58
N PHE A 119 -28.17 -11.89 16.41
CA PHE A 119 -27.94 -12.71 15.21
C PHE A 119 -29.21 -12.95 14.40
N GLY A 120 -30.39 -12.94 15.02
CA GLY A 120 -31.67 -13.11 14.36
C GLY A 120 -32.29 -14.50 14.52
N VAL A 121 -33.39 -14.72 13.80
CA VAL A 121 -34.25 -15.91 13.94
C VAL A 121 -33.57 -17.19 13.48
N LYS A 122 -32.80 -17.15 12.39
CA LYS A 122 -32.15 -18.36 11.84
C LYS A 122 -31.17 -18.96 12.86
N GLU A 123 -30.32 -18.12 13.43
CA GLU A 123 -29.34 -18.47 14.45
C GLU A 123 -30.01 -18.87 15.77
N LEU A 124 -31.05 -18.16 16.19
CA LEU A 124 -31.88 -18.55 17.34
C LEU A 124 -32.34 -20.00 17.23
N MET A 125 -32.91 -20.36 16.08
CA MET A 125 -33.47 -21.69 15.90
C MET A 125 -32.38 -22.78 15.86
N ILE A 126 -31.13 -22.47 15.48
CA ILE A 126 -29.99 -23.39 15.59
C ILE A 126 -29.68 -23.67 17.07
N VAL A 127 -29.66 -22.64 17.92
CA VAL A 127 -29.40 -22.76 19.36
C VAL A 127 -30.50 -23.56 20.04
N VAL A 128 -31.76 -23.27 19.73
CA VAL A 128 -32.93 -23.91 20.35
C VAL A 128 -32.90 -25.43 20.13
N GLU A 129 -32.71 -25.88 18.89
CA GLU A 129 -32.69 -27.30 18.56
C GLU A 129 -31.48 -28.04 19.13
N ASP A 130 -30.31 -27.37 19.14
CA ASP A 130 -29.10 -27.93 19.72
C ASP A 130 -29.26 -28.15 21.23
N LEU A 131 -29.78 -27.14 21.95
CA LEU A 131 -30.08 -27.26 23.38
C LEU A 131 -31.14 -28.35 23.65
N LEU A 132 -32.25 -28.38 22.90
CA LEU A 132 -33.31 -29.40 23.06
C LEU A 132 -32.80 -30.85 23.01
N ARG A 133 -31.81 -31.12 22.14
CA ARG A 133 -31.16 -32.43 22.11
C ARG A 133 -30.28 -32.68 23.33
N LYS A 134 -29.54 -31.68 23.77
CA LYS A 134 -28.66 -31.74 24.95
C LYS A 134 -29.46 -31.86 26.26
N PHE A 135 -30.70 -31.39 26.29
CA PHE A 135 -31.65 -31.65 27.38
C PHE A 135 -31.98 -33.15 27.56
N ARG A 136 -31.71 -34.03 26.60
CA ARG A 136 -31.86 -35.49 26.77
C ARG A 136 -30.79 -36.10 27.70
N THR A 137 -29.65 -35.43 27.90
CA THR A 137 -28.54 -35.93 28.72
C THR A 137 -28.20 -34.92 29.83
N PRO A 138 -28.69 -35.11 31.08
CA PRO A 138 -28.68 -34.07 32.12
C PRO A 138 -27.30 -33.53 32.52
N ALA A 139 -26.28 -34.37 32.55
CA ALA A 139 -24.98 -34.08 33.18
C ALA A 139 -24.13 -32.98 32.52
N VAL A 140 -24.51 -32.48 31.34
CA VAL A 140 -23.64 -31.58 30.52
C VAL A 140 -24.38 -30.32 30.06
N LEU A 141 -25.59 -30.06 30.56
CA LEU A 141 -26.45 -28.98 30.07
C LEU A 141 -25.94 -27.58 30.40
N ASP A 142 -25.55 -27.33 31.66
CA ASP A 142 -25.01 -26.03 32.10
C ASP A 142 -23.72 -25.67 31.36
N PHE A 143 -22.95 -26.69 30.98
CA PHE A 143 -21.78 -26.52 30.13
C PHE A 143 -22.16 -25.96 28.75
N TRP A 144 -23.20 -26.50 28.10
CA TRP A 144 -23.63 -26.03 26.78
C TRP A 144 -24.34 -24.68 26.81
N ILE A 145 -25.09 -24.37 27.87
CA ILE A 145 -25.67 -23.03 28.09
C ILE A 145 -24.54 -22.00 28.26
N ARG A 146 -23.50 -22.32 29.02
CA ARG A 146 -22.30 -21.47 29.14
C ARG A 146 -21.59 -21.29 27.80
N ALA A 147 -21.43 -22.36 27.02
CA ALA A 147 -20.84 -22.29 25.70
C ALA A 147 -21.62 -21.34 24.78
N TRP A 148 -22.94 -21.51 24.66
CA TRP A 148 -23.77 -20.63 23.85
C TRP A 148 -23.81 -19.18 24.37
N ASN A 149 -23.68 -18.96 25.67
CA ASN A 149 -23.52 -17.62 26.23
C ASN A 149 -22.21 -16.94 25.81
N GLU A 150 -21.12 -17.70 25.62
CA GLU A 150 -19.88 -17.14 25.06
C GLU A 150 -20.06 -16.76 23.57
N VAL A 151 -20.82 -17.53 22.80
CA VAL A 151 -21.20 -17.16 21.42
C VAL A 151 -21.99 -15.86 21.41
N ALA A 152 -22.97 -15.75 22.31
CA ALA A 152 -23.83 -14.58 22.43
C ALA A 152 -23.05 -13.29 22.66
N LYS A 153 -21.83 -13.35 23.21
CA LYS A 153 -20.95 -12.19 23.45
C LYS A 153 -20.16 -11.72 22.23
N GLY A 154 -19.99 -12.55 21.20
CA GLY A 154 -19.05 -12.33 20.10
C GLY A 154 -19.64 -12.46 18.70
N LYS A 155 -18.84 -12.96 17.74
CA LYS A 155 -19.33 -13.37 16.42
C LYS A 155 -20.05 -14.72 16.55
N PHE A 156 -21.06 -14.96 15.72
CA PHE A 156 -21.77 -16.24 15.72
C PHE A 156 -20.81 -17.38 15.36
N LYS A 157 -20.67 -18.33 16.28
CA LYS A 157 -19.88 -19.55 16.16
C LYS A 157 -20.67 -20.67 16.82
N ILE A 158 -20.38 -21.91 16.45
CA ILE A 158 -21.18 -23.03 16.94
C ILE A 158 -20.32 -23.86 17.90
N PRO A 159 -20.74 -24.04 19.15
CA PRO A 159 -20.01 -24.87 20.10
C PRO A 159 -20.11 -26.32 19.66
N ALA A 160 -18.96 -26.96 19.51
CA ALA A 160 -18.78 -28.36 19.24
C ALA A 160 -17.99 -29.01 20.38
N TYR A 161 -18.28 -30.29 20.64
CA TYR A 161 -17.57 -31.06 21.65
C TYR A 161 -16.23 -31.51 21.07
N LEU A 162 -15.12 -31.17 21.73
CA LEU A 162 -13.80 -31.64 21.37
C LEU A 162 -13.55 -33.02 21.98
N SER A 163 -13.22 -34.02 21.16
CA SER A 163 -12.89 -35.34 21.69
C SER A 163 -11.65 -35.28 22.58
N MET A 164 -11.64 -36.02 23.68
CA MET A 164 -10.46 -36.13 24.56
C MET A 164 -9.21 -36.65 23.84
N THR A 165 -9.41 -37.40 22.76
CA THR A 165 -8.33 -37.89 21.90
C THR A 165 -7.79 -36.84 20.92
N GLY A 166 -8.44 -35.68 20.81
CA GLY A 166 -8.07 -34.61 19.88
C GLY A 166 -8.18 -34.97 18.40
N LYS A 167 -8.95 -36.02 18.07
CA LYS A 167 -9.06 -36.57 16.70
C LYS A 167 -10.27 -36.03 15.95
N PHE A 168 -11.34 -35.70 16.65
CA PHE A 168 -12.57 -35.21 16.06
C PHE A 168 -13.27 -34.21 16.99
N ILE A 169 -14.17 -33.43 16.42
CA ILE A 169 -15.16 -32.64 17.15
C ILE A 169 -16.57 -33.12 16.76
N GLU A 170 -17.52 -33.00 17.67
CA GLU A 170 -18.89 -33.47 17.48
C GLU A 170 -19.92 -32.36 17.67
N LEU A 171 -20.93 -32.36 16.82
CA LEU A 171 -22.15 -31.59 16.99
C LEU A 171 -23.38 -32.41 16.59
N SER A 172 -24.56 -31.91 16.95
CA SER A 172 -25.83 -32.53 16.58
C SER A 172 -26.00 -32.64 15.06
N SER A 173 -26.46 -33.80 14.58
CA SER A 173 -26.75 -34.03 13.15
C SER A 173 -27.77 -33.03 12.58
N LYS A 174 -28.81 -32.67 13.33
CA LYS A 174 -29.81 -31.65 12.92
C LYS A 174 -29.17 -30.27 12.77
N THR A 175 -28.30 -29.92 13.71
CA THR A 175 -27.54 -28.66 13.68
C THR A 175 -26.64 -28.64 12.44
N ALA A 176 -25.94 -29.73 12.14
CA ALA A 176 -25.12 -29.87 10.94
C ALA A 176 -25.93 -29.74 9.64
N VAL A 177 -27.10 -30.38 9.54
CA VAL A 177 -27.99 -30.27 8.38
C VAL A 177 -28.47 -28.83 8.18
N ARG A 178 -28.86 -28.13 9.26
CA ARG A 178 -29.28 -26.71 9.18
C ARG A 178 -28.15 -25.77 8.75
N LEU A 179 -26.91 -26.15 9.01
CA LEU A 179 -25.71 -25.45 8.55
C LEU A 179 -25.33 -25.80 7.10
N GLY A 180 -26.05 -26.73 6.47
CA GLY A 180 -25.70 -27.22 5.15
C GLY A 180 -24.39 -28.03 5.14
N LEU A 181 -24.01 -28.62 6.28
CA LEU A 181 -22.83 -29.48 6.34
C LEU A 181 -23.15 -30.83 5.70
N SER A 182 -22.28 -31.28 4.80
CA SER A 182 -22.30 -32.61 4.21
C SER A 182 -20.94 -33.28 4.43
N ARG A 183 -20.86 -34.60 4.19
CA ARG A 183 -19.57 -35.30 4.21
C ARG A 183 -18.59 -34.63 3.24
N GLY A 184 -17.36 -34.39 3.69
CA GLY A 184 -16.31 -33.69 2.92
C GLY A 184 -16.32 -32.17 3.06
N THR A 185 -17.34 -31.56 3.69
CA THR A 185 -17.35 -30.12 3.94
C THR A 185 -16.19 -29.74 4.86
N VAL A 186 -15.43 -28.72 4.48
CA VAL A 186 -14.37 -28.13 5.30
C VAL A 186 -14.98 -27.05 6.21
N VAL A 187 -14.60 -27.09 7.49
CA VAL A 187 -15.04 -26.13 8.50
C VAL A 187 -13.83 -25.54 9.21
N ARG A 188 -13.94 -24.28 9.62
CA ARG A 188 -12.95 -23.63 10.45
C ARG A 188 -13.24 -23.97 11.92
N VAL A 189 -12.24 -24.52 12.58
CA VAL A 189 -12.25 -24.91 13.98
C VAL A 189 -11.39 -23.95 14.77
N GLU A 190 -11.93 -23.43 15.86
CA GLU A 190 -11.24 -22.56 16.81
C GLU A 190 -11.31 -23.18 18.20
N VAL A 191 -10.29 -22.94 19.02
CA VAL A 191 -10.24 -23.44 20.40
C VAL A 191 -10.05 -22.26 21.37
N PRO A 192 -10.64 -22.31 22.57
CA PRO A 192 -10.66 -21.15 23.48
C PRO A 192 -9.30 -20.78 24.10
N TRP A 193 -8.25 -21.57 23.87
CA TRP A 193 -6.89 -21.35 24.39
C TRP A 193 -5.87 -21.00 23.31
N SER A 194 -6.30 -20.71 22.08
CA SER A 194 -5.41 -20.23 21.01
C SER A 194 -6.08 -19.17 20.15
N ASP A 195 -5.28 -18.24 19.63
CA ASP A 195 -5.67 -17.29 18.59
C ASP A 195 -5.65 -17.93 17.19
N LYS A 196 -4.99 -19.08 17.02
CA LYS A 196 -4.92 -19.82 15.76
C LYS A 196 -6.10 -20.76 15.62
N CYS A 197 -6.68 -20.77 14.41
CA CYS A 197 -7.70 -21.72 14.00
C CYS A 197 -7.09 -22.77 13.08
N PHE A 198 -7.84 -23.83 12.78
CA PHE A 198 -7.43 -24.85 11.81
C PHE A 198 -8.67 -25.47 11.18
N PHE A 199 -8.48 -26.21 10.09
CA PHE A 199 -9.56 -26.86 9.39
C PHE A 199 -10.00 -28.14 10.10
N GLY A 200 -11.27 -28.48 9.93
CA GLY A 200 -11.82 -29.80 10.15
C GLY A 200 -12.61 -30.25 8.92
N ILE A 201 -12.71 -31.56 8.71
CA ILE A 201 -13.47 -32.14 7.60
C ILE A 201 -14.62 -32.96 8.17
N VAL A 202 -15.84 -32.68 7.72
CA VAL A 202 -17.01 -33.47 8.10
C VAL A 202 -16.86 -34.91 7.60
N SER A 203 -16.75 -35.86 8.54
CA SER A 203 -16.53 -37.28 8.24
C SER A 203 -17.82 -38.09 8.25
N THR A 204 -18.73 -37.81 9.19
CA THR A 204 -20.06 -38.44 9.30
C THR A 204 -21.10 -37.39 9.66
N ILE A 205 -22.34 -37.55 9.18
CA ILE A 205 -23.47 -36.67 9.52
C ILE A 205 -24.37 -37.28 10.60
N GLU A 206 -24.61 -38.60 10.53
CA GLU A 206 -25.50 -39.32 11.44
C GLU A 206 -24.77 -40.49 12.13
N PRO A 207 -25.15 -40.88 13.37
CA PRO A 207 -26.21 -40.30 14.22
C PRO A 207 -25.83 -38.94 14.86
N MET A 208 -24.53 -38.63 14.90
CA MET A 208 -23.96 -37.34 15.28
C MET A 208 -23.02 -36.87 14.18
N CYS A 209 -22.96 -35.56 13.97
CA CYS A 209 -22.05 -35.00 13.00
C CYS A 209 -20.64 -34.98 13.59
N ARG A 210 -19.73 -35.75 12.99
CA ARG A 210 -18.31 -35.79 13.36
C ARG A 210 -17.50 -35.02 12.34
N ILE A 211 -16.63 -34.16 12.83
CA ILE A 211 -15.67 -33.43 12.04
C ILE A 211 -14.28 -33.91 12.45
N SER A 212 -13.55 -34.51 11.52
CA SER A 212 -12.17 -34.93 11.70
C SER A 212 -11.25 -33.72 11.81
N ILE A 213 -10.41 -33.68 12.84
CA ILE A 213 -9.35 -32.68 13.04
C ILE A 213 -7.98 -33.36 13.20
N LYS A 214 -7.85 -34.58 12.66
CA LYS A 214 -6.74 -35.50 12.90
C LYS A 214 -5.38 -34.80 12.67
N GLY A 215 -4.55 -34.79 13.71
CA GLY A 215 -3.21 -34.22 13.69
C GLY A 215 -3.15 -32.69 13.86
N GLN A 216 -4.23 -31.96 13.57
CA GLN A 216 -4.26 -30.49 13.65
C GLN A 216 -4.15 -29.99 15.08
N LEU A 217 -4.88 -30.58 16.03
CA LEU A 217 -4.77 -30.19 17.44
C LEU A 217 -3.35 -30.47 17.98
N LYS A 218 -2.77 -31.64 17.69
CA LYS A 218 -1.39 -31.95 18.11
C LYS A 218 -0.40 -30.94 17.54
N ASN A 219 -0.53 -30.60 16.26
CA ASN A 219 0.33 -29.63 15.61
C ASN A 219 0.13 -28.21 16.17
N LEU A 220 -1.10 -27.78 16.49
CA LEU A 220 -1.35 -26.50 17.15
C LEU A 220 -0.55 -26.38 18.45
N ILE A 221 -0.54 -27.46 19.23
CA ILE A 221 0.09 -27.51 20.56
C ILE A 221 1.60 -27.43 20.44
N GLU A 222 2.16 -28.23 19.53
CA GLU A 222 3.59 -28.18 19.19
C GLU A 222 4.00 -26.80 18.65
N PHE A 223 3.19 -26.22 17.76
CA PHE A 223 3.44 -24.89 17.19
C PHE A 223 3.42 -23.79 18.25
N SER A 224 2.49 -23.88 19.21
CA SER A 224 2.33 -22.90 20.28
C SER A 224 3.33 -23.07 21.43
N GLY A 225 4.16 -24.12 21.40
CA GLY A 225 5.05 -24.48 22.52
C GLY A 225 4.30 -24.80 23.81
N LEU A 226 3.00 -25.11 23.73
CA LEU A 226 2.18 -25.43 24.89
C LEU A 226 2.44 -26.88 25.32
N ARG A 227 2.54 -27.12 26.63
CA ARG A 227 2.60 -28.48 27.14
C ARG A 227 1.21 -29.11 27.14
N TRP A 228 1.12 -30.38 26.77
CA TRP A 228 -0.15 -31.13 26.69
C TRP A 228 -0.90 -31.17 28.04
N ASP A 229 -0.19 -31.28 29.16
CA ASP A 229 -0.77 -31.26 30.51
C ASP A 229 -1.46 -29.92 30.84
N ARG A 230 -0.92 -28.79 30.36
CA ARG A 230 -1.55 -27.48 30.51
C ARG A 230 -2.85 -27.37 29.73
N ILE A 231 -2.92 -28.04 28.57
CA ILE A 231 -4.11 -28.04 27.72
C ILE A 231 -5.16 -28.97 28.29
N LEU A 232 -4.78 -30.13 28.81
CA LEU A 232 -5.69 -30.99 29.56
C LEU A 232 -6.29 -30.25 30.76
N LYS A 233 -5.47 -29.53 31.54
CA LYS A 233 -5.97 -28.67 32.63
C LYS A 233 -6.91 -27.56 32.14
N GLU A 234 -6.65 -26.98 30.97
CA GLU A 234 -7.52 -25.95 30.40
C GLU A 234 -8.83 -26.54 29.83
N ILE A 235 -8.76 -27.73 29.25
CA ILE A 235 -9.92 -28.55 28.85
C ILE A 235 -10.72 -28.98 30.08
N GLU A 236 -10.08 -29.32 31.20
CA GLU A 236 -10.77 -29.62 32.46
C GLU A 236 -11.43 -28.36 33.04
N ARG A 237 -10.74 -27.21 32.99
CA ARG A 237 -11.22 -25.94 33.55
C ARG A 237 -12.33 -25.28 32.74
N ARG A 238 -12.21 -25.28 31.41
CA ARG A 238 -13.15 -24.61 30.47
C ARG A 238 -14.07 -25.59 29.74
N GLY A 239 -13.85 -26.88 29.96
CA GLY A 239 -14.50 -27.99 29.26
C GLY A 239 -14.02 -28.17 27.81
N SER A 240 -14.28 -29.35 27.25
CA SER A 240 -13.86 -29.74 25.89
C SER A 240 -14.69 -29.05 24.80
N ILE A 241 -14.54 -27.73 24.66
CA ILE A 241 -15.24 -26.92 23.65
C ILE A 241 -14.28 -26.58 22.52
N ALA A 242 -14.76 -26.78 21.29
CA ALA A 242 -14.27 -26.11 20.11
C ALA A 242 -15.39 -25.24 19.51
N TRP A 243 -15.03 -24.20 18.78
CA TRP A 243 -15.96 -23.38 18.02
C TRP A 243 -15.82 -23.71 16.55
N ILE A 244 -16.93 -23.95 15.88
CA ILE A 244 -16.94 -24.11 14.43
C ILE A 244 -17.54 -22.88 13.76
N THR A 245 -16.95 -22.53 12.64
CA THR A 245 -17.51 -21.62 11.66
C THR A 245 -17.42 -22.28 10.30
N ILE A 246 -18.38 -22.02 9.44
CA ILE A 246 -18.32 -22.50 8.05
C ILE A 246 -17.25 -21.66 7.35
N GLU A 247 -16.28 -22.30 6.70
CA GLU A 247 -15.24 -21.57 5.97
C GLU A 247 -15.86 -20.76 4.83
N ASP A 248 -15.34 -19.55 4.61
CA ASP A 248 -15.58 -18.81 3.39
C ASP A 248 -15.13 -19.68 2.21
N ARG A 249 -16.00 -19.85 1.20
CA ARG A 249 -15.69 -20.68 0.02
C ARG A 249 -14.34 -20.25 -0.59
N GLY A 250 -13.31 -21.08 -0.43
CA GLY A 250 -11.98 -20.83 -1.01
C GLY A 250 -10.89 -20.37 -0.05
N ARG A 251 -11.07 -20.39 1.27
CA ARG A 251 -9.99 -20.17 2.25
C ARG A 251 -9.96 -21.31 3.26
N ALA A 252 -8.76 -21.77 3.63
CA ALA A 252 -8.56 -22.71 4.70
C ALA A 252 -7.33 -22.43 5.57
N PHE A 253 -7.37 -22.83 6.83
CA PHE A 253 -6.25 -22.73 7.76
C PHE A 253 -5.80 -24.11 8.22
N PHE A 254 -4.50 -24.37 8.25
CA PHE A 254 -4.00 -25.65 8.76
C PHE A 254 -2.58 -25.57 9.26
N PHE A 255 -2.19 -26.52 10.10
CA PHE A 255 -0.82 -26.76 10.47
C PHE A 255 -0.23 -27.84 9.58
N GLY A 256 0.79 -27.48 8.80
CA GLY A 256 1.47 -28.34 7.86
C GLY A 256 2.95 -28.47 8.19
N ARG A 257 3.50 -29.69 8.04
CA ARG A 257 4.93 -29.92 8.16
C ARG A 257 5.59 -29.77 6.80
N VAL A 258 6.68 -29.01 6.80
CA VAL A 258 7.61 -28.92 5.67
C VAL A 258 8.69 -29.96 5.90
N HIS A 259 8.79 -30.89 4.97
CA HIS A 259 9.79 -31.96 4.95
C HIS A 259 11.06 -31.52 4.19
N THR A 260 11.99 -32.45 4.02
CA THR A 260 13.23 -32.23 3.24
C THR A 260 12.91 -31.72 1.84
N ARG A 261 13.81 -30.89 1.30
CA ARG A 261 13.65 -30.20 0.00
C ARG A 261 12.43 -29.25 -0.05
N GLY A 262 11.87 -28.88 1.09
CA GLY A 262 10.79 -27.90 1.20
C GLY A 262 9.42 -28.39 0.71
N ARG A 263 9.17 -29.71 0.79
CA ARG A 263 7.87 -30.30 0.48
C ARG A 263 6.89 -30.02 1.62
N LEU A 264 5.79 -29.33 1.33
CA LEU A 264 4.66 -29.14 2.25
C LEU A 264 3.50 -30.02 1.75
N ASP A 265 3.07 -30.97 2.58
CA ASP A 265 1.89 -31.78 2.26
C ASP A 265 0.61 -30.96 2.51
N ILE A 266 -0.30 -31.01 1.54
CA ILE A 266 -1.63 -30.42 1.62
C ILE A 266 -2.63 -31.57 1.78
N PRO A 267 -3.45 -31.59 2.86
CA PRO A 267 -4.52 -32.56 3.02
C PRO A 267 -5.41 -32.63 1.78
N VAL A 268 -5.70 -33.84 1.28
CA VAL A 268 -6.44 -34.04 0.01
C VAL A 268 -7.81 -33.36 0.05
N ASP A 269 -8.51 -33.43 1.18
CA ASP A 269 -9.83 -32.80 1.31
C ASP A 269 -9.76 -31.26 1.23
N LEU A 270 -8.61 -30.65 1.58
CA LEU A 270 -8.39 -29.21 1.38
C LEU A 270 -8.15 -28.88 -0.09
N VAL A 271 -7.58 -29.79 -0.88
CA VAL A 271 -7.38 -29.58 -2.32
C VAL A 271 -8.72 -29.51 -3.03
N ASP A 272 -9.68 -30.36 -2.64
CA ASP A 272 -11.02 -30.37 -3.21
C ASP A 272 -11.77 -29.06 -2.89
N HIS A 273 -11.55 -28.53 -1.69
CA HIS A 273 -12.10 -27.24 -1.25
C HIS A 273 -11.45 -26.03 -1.92
N LEU A 274 -10.13 -26.06 -2.13
CA LEU A 274 -9.37 -24.97 -2.75
C LEU A 274 -9.42 -24.99 -4.29
N GLY A 275 -9.71 -26.15 -4.87
CA GLY A 275 -9.73 -26.41 -6.30
C GLY A 275 -8.51 -27.22 -6.77
N ARG A 276 -8.77 -28.25 -7.58
CA ARG A 276 -7.72 -29.09 -8.18
C ARG A 276 -7.09 -28.41 -9.39
N GLY A 277 -5.77 -28.51 -9.50
CA GLY A 277 -5.02 -28.02 -10.67
C GLY A 277 -5.01 -26.51 -10.87
N VAL A 278 -5.50 -25.73 -9.90
CA VAL A 278 -5.55 -24.26 -9.95
C VAL A 278 -4.50 -23.64 -9.01
N PRO A 279 -4.20 -22.33 -9.17
CA PRO A 279 -3.33 -21.62 -8.25
C PRO A 279 -3.89 -21.56 -6.82
N ILE A 280 -3.07 -21.93 -5.85
CA ILE A 280 -3.30 -21.84 -4.42
C ILE A 280 -2.33 -20.81 -3.85
N PHE A 281 -2.89 -19.77 -3.24
CA PHE A 281 -2.17 -18.70 -2.57
C PHE A 281 -1.96 -19.11 -1.12
N LEU A 282 -0.71 -19.07 -0.67
CA LEU A 282 -0.26 -19.65 0.58
C LEU A 282 0.47 -18.58 1.40
N LYS A 283 0.08 -18.44 2.66
CA LYS A 283 0.77 -17.63 3.66
C LYS A 283 1.20 -18.54 4.81
N LEU A 284 2.50 -18.76 4.92
CA LEU A 284 3.11 -19.65 5.91
C LEU A 284 3.72 -18.82 7.03
N SER A 285 3.33 -19.08 8.26
CA SER A 285 3.90 -18.46 9.46
C SER A 285 4.62 -19.52 10.28
N ASN A 286 5.87 -19.28 10.65
CA ASN A 286 6.56 -20.15 11.60
C ASN A 286 6.29 -19.71 13.05
N GLY A 287 6.69 -20.52 14.03
CA GLY A 287 6.54 -20.20 15.46
C GLY A 287 7.32 -18.97 15.94
N LYS A 288 8.19 -18.39 15.10
CA LYS A 288 8.94 -17.15 15.37
C LYS A 288 8.30 -15.91 14.74
N GLY A 289 7.12 -16.04 14.11
CA GLY A 289 6.41 -14.93 13.47
C GLY A 289 6.91 -14.56 12.08
N LYS A 290 7.89 -15.28 11.50
CA LYS A 290 8.30 -15.07 10.10
C LYS A 290 7.19 -15.55 9.17
N VAL A 291 6.75 -14.65 8.29
CA VAL A 291 5.70 -14.91 7.29
C VAL A 291 6.32 -15.07 5.91
N ILE A 292 5.86 -16.07 5.17
CA ILE A 292 6.26 -16.35 3.79
C ILE A 292 5.00 -16.40 2.95
N GLU A 293 4.93 -15.57 1.91
CA GLU A 293 3.84 -15.56 0.95
C GLU A 293 4.27 -16.25 -0.34
N SER A 294 3.42 -17.11 -0.89
CA SER A 294 3.68 -17.74 -2.17
C SER A 294 2.42 -18.17 -2.88
N VAL A 295 2.50 -18.38 -4.19
CA VAL A 295 1.46 -19.02 -4.98
C VAL A 295 2.02 -20.27 -5.66
N LYS A 296 1.28 -21.38 -5.57
CA LYS A 296 1.69 -22.71 -6.07
C LYS A 296 0.52 -23.41 -6.73
N VAL A 297 0.81 -24.46 -7.49
CA VAL A 297 -0.20 -25.44 -7.93
C VAL A 297 0.08 -26.74 -7.18
N GLY A 298 -0.95 -27.32 -6.58
CA GLY A 298 -0.84 -28.61 -5.89
C GLY A 298 -0.41 -29.71 -6.85
N THR A 299 0.57 -30.53 -6.43
CA THR A 299 0.95 -31.76 -7.15
C THR A 299 0.24 -32.93 -6.49
N GLU A 300 -0.56 -33.66 -7.25
CA GLU A 300 -1.20 -34.90 -6.81
C GLU A 300 -0.38 -36.11 -7.25
N ARG A 301 -0.19 -37.06 -6.34
CA ARG A 301 0.43 -38.37 -6.61
C ARG A 301 -0.43 -39.46 -6.00
N ILE A 302 -0.48 -40.61 -6.66
CA ILE A 302 -1.06 -41.83 -6.10
C ILE A 302 0.08 -42.67 -5.52
N ARG A 303 -0.06 -43.07 -4.27
CA ARG A 303 0.86 -43.96 -3.58
C ARG A 303 0.10 -45.22 -3.17
N VAL A 304 0.61 -46.38 -3.57
CA VAL A 304 0.04 -47.67 -3.17
C VAL A 304 0.79 -48.17 -1.94
N VAL A 305 0.07 -48.46 -0.85
CA VAL A 305 0.62 -49.04 0.38
C VAL A 305 -0.24 -50.23 0.79
N ALA A 306 0.37 -51.42 0.85
CA ALA A 306 -0.31 -52.68 1.19
C ALA A 306 -1.61 -52.90 0.38
N GLY A 307 -1.54 -52.69 -0.95
CA GLY A 307 -2.67 -52.87 -1.87
C GLY A 307 -3.76 -51.79 -1.80
N ARG A 308 -3.60 -50.76 -0.95
CA ARG A 308 -4.52 -49.61 -0.88
C ARG A 308 -3.90 -48.39 -1.54
N GLU A 309 -4.67 -47.72 -2.37
CA GLU A 309 -4.27 -46.46 -3.01
C GLU A 309 -4.53 -45.26 -2.09
N TYR A 310 -3.53 -44.42 -1.93
CA TYR A 310 -3.59 -43.17 -1.19
C TYR A 310 -3.24 -42.03 -2.13
N ARG A 311 -4.08 -41.00 -2.14
CA ARG A 311 -3.75 -39.74 -2.81
C ARG A 311 -2.91 -38.89 -1.87
N GLU A 312 -1.77 -38.43 -2.35
CA GLU A 312 -0.92 -37.45 -1.69
C GLU A 312 -0.96 -36.16 -2.50
N CYS A 313 -1.32 -35.04 -1.87
CA CYS A 313 -1.15 -33.72 -2.49
C CYS A 313 -0.07 -32.95 -1.73
N TYR A 314 0.80 -32.27 -2.47
CA TYR A 314 1.84 -31.45 -1.88
C TYR A 314 2.21 -30.28 -2.78
N VAL A 315 2.86 -29.29 -2.19
CA VAL A 315 3.51 -28.18 -2.90
C VAL A 315 4.98 -28.12 -2.50
N GLN A 316 5.82 -27.64 -3.42
CA GLN A 316 7.26 -27.57 -3.20
C GLN A 316 7.74 -26.13 -3.08
N PHE A 317 8.39 -25.83 -1.96
CA PHE A 317 9.03 -24.56 -1.67
C PHE A 317 10.55 -24.73 -1.65
N LYS A 318 11.22 -24.43 -2.77
CA LYS A 318 12.69 -24.50 -2.81
C LYS A 318 13.29 -23.59 -1.73
N GLY A 319 14.19 -24.13 -0.92
CA GLY A 319 14.90 -23.39 0.14
C GLY A 319 14.11 -23.15 1.43
N LEU A 320 12.87 -23.63 1.54
CA LEU A 320 12.11 -23.52 2.79
C LEU A 320 12.63 -24.52 3.82
N ALA A 321 12.94 -24.03 5.02
CA ALA A 321 13.45 -24.84 6.12
C ALA A 321 12.39 -25.86 6.58
N SER A 322 12.85 -27.08 6.86
CA SER A 322 11.99 -28.11 7.44
C SER A 322 11.48 -27.71 8.82
N GLY A 323 10.21 -27.99 9.10
CA GLY A 323 9.59 -27.64 10.37
C GLY A 323 8.08 -27.55 10.27
N LEU A 324 7.44 -27.18 11.37
CA LEU A 324 6.00 -26.99 11.44
C LEU A 324 5.63 -25.53 11.14
N TYR A 325 4.66 -25.33 10.25
CA TYR A 325 4.17 -24.01 9.85
C TYR A 325 2.66 -23.93 10.05
N TYR A 326 2.20 -22.75 10.45
CA TYR A 326 0.81 -22.36 10.35
C TYR A 326 0.55 -21.83 8.94
N VAL A 327 -0.35 -22.46 8.21
CA VAL A 327 -0.60 -22.22 6.79
C VAL A 327 -2.01 -21.67 6.62
N GLU A 328 -2.09 -20.52 5.99
CA GLU A 328 -3.32 -20.00 5.41
C GLU A 328 -3.26 -20.24 3.90
N ALA A 329 -4.25 -20.96 3.38
CA ALA A 329 -4.39 -21.28 1.98
C ALA A 329 -5.66 -20.65 1.40
N MET A 330 -5.55 -20.04 0.23
CA MET A 330 -6.63 -19.34 -0.45
C MET A 330 -6.65 -19.76 -1.92
N ASN A 331 -7.83 -19.93 -2.49
CA ASN A 331 -8.01 -20.02 -3.94
C ASN A 331 -7.92 -18.61 -4.57
N SER A 332 -7.87 -18.57 -5.90
CA SER A 332 -7.76 -17.30 -6.64
C SER A 332 -8.91 -16.33 -6.40
N LYS A 333 -10.15 -16.85 -6.33
CA LYS A 333 -11.35 -16.01 -6.14
C LYS A 333 -11.29 -15.30 -4.80
N TYR A 334 -11.06 -16.05 -3.72
CA TYR A 334 -10.94 -15.49 -2.39
C TYR A 334 -9.76 -14.52 -2.29
N TYR A 335 -8.59 -14.90 -2.83
CA TYR A 335 -7.42 -14.05 -2.79
C TYR A 335 -7.66 -12.69 -3.45
N LEU A 336 -8.22 -12.66 -4.66
CA LEU A 336 -8.52 -11.41 -5.38
C LEU A 336 -9.60 -10.58 -4.68
N SER A 337 -10.70 -11.20 -4.23
CA SER A 337 -11.73 -10.48 -3.47
C SER A 337 -11.23 -9.89 -2.16
N SER A 338 -10.18 -10.47 -1.57
CA SER A 338 -9.56 -9.96 -0.35
C SER A 338 -8.50 -8.88 -0.60
N LEU A 339 -8.12 -8.66 -1.85
CA LEU A 339 -7.09 -7.70 -2.23
C LEU A 339 -7.76 -6.34 -2.46
N ASN A 340 -7.47 -5.34 -1.62
CA ASN A 340 -8.05 -4.00 -1.78
C ASN A 340 -7.42 -3.26 -2.97
N GLU A 341 -6.12 -3.03 -2.91
CA GLU A 341 -5.34 -2.36 -3.94
C GLU A 341 -3.88 -2.82 -3.88
N LEU A 342 -3.20 -2.80 -5.02
CA LEU A 342 -1.74 -2.74 -5.10
C LEU A 342 -1.37 -1.33 -5.51
N LYS A 343 -0.46 -0.68 -4.78
CA LYS A 343 -0.06 0.68 -5.09
C LYS A 343 1.44 0.86 -5.02
N MET A 344 1.93 1.79 -5.82
CA MET A 344 3.28 2.30 -5.72
C MET A 344 3.29 3.80 -6.07
N GLU A 345 4.34 4.47 -5.64
CA GLU A 345 4.62 5.84 -6.06
C GLU A 345 5.91 5.87 -6.87
N PHE A 346 5.89 6.60 -7.98
CA PHE A 346 7.05 6.77 -8.83
C PHE A 346 7.17 8.23 -9.26
N SER A 347 8.25 8.91 -8.87
CA SER A 347 8.49 10.33 -9.19
C SER A 347 7.28 11.26 -8.89
N GLY A 348 6.57 11.04 -7.77
CA GLY A 348 5.39 11.81 -7.38
C GLY A 348 4.07 11.36 -8.01
N PHE A 349 4.07 10.33 -8.86
CA PHE A 349 2.87 9.74 -9.44
C PHE A 349 2.40 8.54 -8.64
N LYS A 350 1.12 8.56 -8.26
CA LYS A 350 0.44 7.40 -7.67
C LYS A 350 0.02 6.46 -8.79
N ILE A 351 0.46 5.21 -8.70
CA ILE A 351 0.09 4.12 -9.60
C ILE A 351 -0.58 3.04 -8.76
N ALA A 352 -1.75 2.57 -9.20
CA ALA A 352 -2.51 1.57 -8.46
C ALA A 352 -3.10 0.50 -9.39
N LEU A 353 -3.39 -0.67 -8.82
CA LEU A 353 -4.20 -1.72 -9.39
C LEU A 353 -5.27 -2.05 -8.36
N ARG A 354 -6.54 -1.86 -8.69
CA ARG A 354 -7.67 -1.99 -7.75
C ARG A 354 -8.91 -2.56 -8.44
N ASP A 355 -10.05 -2.56 -7.75
CA ASP A 355 -11.36 -2.96 -8.30
C ASP A 355 -11.33 -4.37 -8.92
N PHE A 356 -10.78 -5.33 -8.17
CA PHE A 356 -10.55 -6.69 -8.65
C PHE A 356 -11.84 -7.48 -8.83
N GLU A 357 -12.02 -8.04 -10.03
CA GLU A 357 -13.13 -8.94 -10.37
C GLU A 357 -12.58 -10.36 -10.61
N PRO A 358 -12.78 -11.30 -9.67
CA PRO A 358 -12.28 -12.66 -9.83
C PRO A 358 -13.06 -13.44 -10.90
N ILE A 359 -12.35 -14.28 -11.65
CA ILE A 359 -12.95 -15.27 -12.57
C ILE A 359 -12.50 -16.69 -12.22
N ASP A 360 -13.07 -17.70 -12.86
CA ASP A 360 -12.52 -19.05 -12.81
C ASP A 360 -11.13 -19.10 -13.48
N PRO A 361 -10.11 -19.68 -12.82
CA PRO A 361 -8.75 -19.69 -13.36
C PRO A 361 -8.66 -20.32 -14.75
N VAL A 362 -8.14 -19.54 -15.71
CA VAL A 362 -7.86 -20.02 -17.08
C VAL A 362 -6.36 -20.15 -17.27
N ARG A 363 -5.89 -21.33 -17.63
CA ARG A 363 -4.47 -21.58 -17.88
C ARG A 363 -4.03 -20.91 -19.19
N LEU A 364 -3.11 -19.96 -19.12
CA LEU A 364 -2.54 -19.25 -20.28
C LEU A 364 -1.25 -19.91 -20.78
N GLY A 365 -0.57 -20.65 -19.92
CA GLY A 365 0.68 -21.35 -20.25
C GLY A 365 1.05 -22.39 -19.20
N ARG A 366 2.26 -22.94 -19.28
CA ARG A 366 2.69 -24.02 -18.37
C ARG A 366 2.57 -23.64 -16.88
N TYR A 367 2.87 -22.39 -16.53
CA TYR A 367 2.88 -21.91 -15.14
C TYR A 367 2.06 -20.63 -14.92
N THR A 368 1.34 -20.16 -15.94
CA THR A 368 0.63 -18.87 -15.91
C THR A 368 -0.87 -19.08 -16.01
N PHE A 369 -1.62 -18.38 -15.17
CA PHE A 369 -3.08 -18.46 -15.10
C PHE A 369 -3.67 -17.07 -15.09
N ASN A 370 -4.68 -16.82 -15.94
CA ASN A 370 -5.57 -15.68 -15.79
C ASN A 370 -6.55 -15.99 -14.67
N ILE A 371 -6.71 -15.08 -13.72
CA ILE A 371 -7.50 -15.29 -12.50
C ILE A 371 -8.53 -14.19 -12.26
N GLY A 372 -8.50 -13.10 -13.02
CA GLY A 372 -9.46 -12.01 -12.86
C GLY A 372 -9.25 -10.85 -13.81
N LYS A 373 -10.03 -9.81 -13.57
CA LYS A 373 -9.86 -8.47 -14.12
C LYS A 373 -9.66 -7.47 -12.98
N GLY A 374 -9.20 -6.28 -13.32
CA GLY A 374 -9.10 -5.17 -12.37
C GLY A 374 -8.88 -3.86 -13.10
N VAL A 375 -8.77 -2.77 -12.35
CA VAL A 375 -8.55 -1.42 -12.86
C VAL A 375 -7.13 -0.98 -12.53
N PHE A 376 -6.33 -0.73 -13.55
CA PHE A 376 -5.01 -0.12 -13.45
C PHE A 376 -5.15 1.40 -13.51
N GLU A 377 -4.70 2.11 -12.49
CA GLU A 377 -4.74 3.57 -12.42
C GLU A 377 -3.35 4.19 -12.41
N ILE A 378 -3.14 5.26 -13.20
CA ILE A 378 -1.94 6.10 -13.17
C ILE A 378 -2.37 7.56 -13.13
N GLY A 379 -2.02 8.28 -12.05
CA GLY A 379 -2.25 9.73 -11.97
C GLY A 379 -3.68 10.16 -12.26
N GLY A 380 -4.68 9.39 -11.80
CA GLY A 380 -6.10 9.65 -12.01
C GLY A 380 -6.72 9.08 -13.29
N VAL A 381 -5.97 8.34 -14.12
CA VAL A 381 -6.49 7.66 -15.32
C VAL A 381 -6.62 6.17 -15.08
N SER A 382 -7.84 5.64 -15.27
CA SER A 382 -8.21 4.25 -14.96
C SER A 382 -8.41 3.40 -16.22
N LEU A 383 -7.84 2.18 -16.21
CA LEU A 383 -7.75 1.28 -17.36
C LEU A 383 -8.09 -0.16 -16.99
N ASP A 384 -8.88 -0.81 -17.85
CA ASP A 384 -9.21 -2.22 -17.67
C ASP A 384 -7.94 -3.07 -17.84
N SER A 385 -7.70 -3.95 -16.89
CA SER A 385 -6.52 -4.81 -16.84
C SER A 385 -6.90 -6.26 -16.65
N SER A 386 -6.09 -7.15 -17.22
CA SER A 386 -6.18 -8.58 -16.97
C SER A 386 -5.27 -8.95 -15.79
N ILE A 387 -5.78 -9.77 -14.88
CA ILE A 387 -5.04 -10.20 -13.69
C ILE A 387 -4.59 -11.63 -13.89
N SER A 388 -3.28 -11.82 -13.97
CA SER A 388 -2.67 -13.13 -14.12
C SER A 388 -1.69 -13.44 -13.01
N VAL A 389 -1.44 -14.72 -12.78
CA VAL A 389 -0.49 -15.21 -11.80
C VAL A 389 0.46 -16.21 -12.45
N ASP A 390 1.74 -16.07 -12.15
CA ASP A 390 2.80 -16.98 -12.56
C ASP A 390 3.33 -17.71 -11.32
N VAL A 391 3.00 -19.00 -11.23
CA VAL A 391 3.28 -19.83 -10.05
C VAL A 391 4.74 -20.28 -9.96
N PHE A 392 5.45 -20.24 -11.08
CA PHE A 392 6.88 -20.55 -11.12
C PHE A 392 7.69 -19.36 -10.61
N ARG A 393 7.37 -18.15 -11.12
CA ARG A 393 8.03 -16.91 -10.70
C ARG A 393 7.51 -16.35 -9.38
N ASN A 394 6.42 -16.91 -8.83
CA ASN A 394 5.79 -16.44 -7.60
C ASN A 394 5.33 -14.98 -7.72
N THR A 395 4.66 -14.65 -8.83
CA THR A 395 4.29 -13.26 -9.18
C THR A 395 2.82 -13.13 -9.55
N LEU A 396 2.17 -12.09 -9.05
CA LEU A 396 0.89 -11.57 -9.53
C LEU A 396 1.15 -10.43 -10.52
N LYS A 397 0.36 -10.35 -11.59
CA LYS A 397 0.53 -9.37 -12.68
C LYS A 397 -0.83 -8.79 -13.07
N GLY A 398 -0.95 -7.46 -13.04
CA GLY A 398 -2.01 -6.73 -13.73
C GLY A 398 -1.47 -6.19 -15.04
N SER A 399 -2.00 -6.64 -16.17
CA SER A 399 -1.52 -6.28 -17.52
C SER A 399 -2.56 -5.49 -18.29
N VAL A 400 -2.10 -4.43 -18.96
CA VAL A 400 -2.87 -3.63 -19.92
C VAL A 400 -2.15 -3.69 -21.27
N SER A 401 -2.85 -4.22 -22.28
CA SER A 401 -2.36 -4.22 -23.67
C SER A 401 -2.54 -2.85 -24.30
N VAL A 402 -1.56 -2.39 -25.09
CA VAL A 402 -1.62 -1.07 -25.73
C VAL A 402 -1.85 -1.19 -27.24
N GLU A 403 -2.94 -0.63 -27.76
CA GLU A 403 -3.23 -0.59 -29.20
C GLU A 403 -2.40 0.49 -29.94
N GLY A 404 -2.12 0.25 -31.23
CA GLY A 404 -1.43 1.21 -32.13
C GLY A 404 0.09 1.04 -32.24
N GLY A 405 0.68 0.05 -31.55
CA GLY A 405 2.12 -0.27 -31.58
C GLY A 405 2.44 -1.68 -32.11
N GLY A 406 1.68 -2.18 -33.09
CA GLY A 406 1.97 -3.48 -33.71
C GLY A 406 1.80 -4.72 -32.80
N GLY A 407 0.97 -4.65 -31.75
CA GLY A 407 0.63 -5.81 -30.91
C GLY A 407 1.67 -6.21 -29.85
N ASP A 408 2.80 -5.50 -29.74
CA ASP A 408 3.97 -5.95 -28.99
C ASP A 408 4.25 -5.21 -27.67
N VAL A 409 3.34 -4.35 -27.19
CA VAL A 409 3.58 -3.53 -25.97
C VAL A 409 2.55 -3.77 -24.89
N GLU A 410 3.01 -4.09 -23.67
CA GLU A 410 2.18 -4.25 -22.49
C GLU A 410 2.73 -3.44 -21.31
N LEU A 411 1.84 -2.70 -20.63
CA LEU A 411 2.13 -2.12 -19.32
C LEU A 411 1.69 -3.10 -18.22
N ARG A 412 2.56 -3.32 -17.23
CA ARG A 412 2.34 -4.32 -16.20
C ARG A 412 2.63 -3.77 -14.82
N MET A 413 1.76 -4.07 -13.86
CA MET A 413 2.06 -3.98 -12.44
C MET A 413 2.32 -5.40 -11.96
N VAL A 414 3.52 -5.63 -11.46
CA VAL A 414 4.02 -6.94 -11.04
C VAL A 414 4.31 -6.90 -9.56
N ARG A 415 3.75 -7.85 -8.81
CA ARG A 415 4.09 -8.09 -7.41
C ARG A 415 4.64 -9.49 -7.26
N VAL A 416 5.91 -9.61 -6.87
CA VAL A 416 6.44 -10.85 -6.30
C VAL A 416 5.84 -11.01 -4.90
N PHE A 417 5.29 -12.18 -4.57
CA PHE A 417 4.74 -12.41 -3.24
C PHE A 417 5.82 -12.24 -2.17
N GLY A 418 5.51 -11.47 -1.12
CA GLY A 418 6.49 -11.04 -0.11
C GLY A 418 7.34 -9.82 -0.48
N SER A 419 7.05 -9.13 -1.59
CA SER A 419 7.75 -7.91 -2.01
C SER A 419 6.79 -6.79 -2.38
N GLU A 420 7.31 -5.57 -2.50
CA GLU A 420 6.57 -4.41 -2.98
C GLU A 420 6.22 -4.54 -4.47
N PRO A 421 5.06 -4.01 -4.91
CA PRO A 421 4.69 -3.99 -6.31
C PRO A 421 5.64 -3.08 -7.10
N GLN A 422 5.89 -3.47 -8.34
CA GLN A 422 6.68 -2.72 -9.31
C GLN A 422 5.90 -2.57 -10.61
N VAL A 423 6.27 -1.59 -11.41
CA VAL A 423 5.70 -1.40 -12.75
C VAL A 423 6.78 -1.64 -13.79
N GLU A 424 6.40 -2.43 -14.78
CA GLU A 424 7.24 -2.89 -15.87
C GLU A 424 6.56 -2.58 -17.21
N LEU A 425 7.35 -2.18 -18.20
CA LEU A 425 6.94 -2.09 -19.59
C LEU A 425 7.54 -3.29 -20.33
N ARG A 426 6.70 -4.08 -20.99
CA ARG A 426 7.14 -5.13 -21.92
C ARG A 426 7.02 -4.61 -23.34
N ILE A 427 8.11 -4.77 -24.11
CA ILE A 427 8.13 -4.53 -25.56
C ILE A 427 8.67 -5.80 -26.20
N LYS A 428 7.87 -6.47 -27.03
CA LYS A 428 8.18 -7.78 -27.62
C LYS A 428 8.55 -8.80 -26.52
N ASN A 429 9.82 -9.19 -26.45
CA ASN A 429 10.34 -10.16 -25.48
C ASN A 429 11.18 -9.51 -24.37
N GLU A 430 11.32 -8.18 -24.40
CA GLU A 430 12.13 -7.43 -23.44
C GLU A 430 11.25 -6.81 -22.36
N ILE A 431 11.79 -6.74 -21.13
CA ILE A 431 11.09 -6.22 -19.95
C ILE A 431 11.94 -5.12 -19.32
N TYR A 432 11.34 -3.96 -19.17
CA TYR A 432 11.96 -2.76 -18.62
C TYR A 432 11.23 -2.35 -17.34
N SER A 433 11.90 -2.40 -16.18
CA SER A 433 11.28 -1.92 -14.93
C SER A 433 11.44 -0.40 -14.80
N LEU A 434 10.41 0.30 -14.31
CA LEU A 434 10.46 1.76 -14.14
C LEU A 434 11.61 2.21 -13.22
N VAL A 435 11.93 1.42 -12.18
CA VAL A 435 13.06 1.68 -11.27
C VAL A 435 14.41 1.57 -11.99
N ARG A 436 14.56 0.64 -12.94
CA ARG A 436 15.78 0.56 -13.75
C ARG A 436 15.85 1.72 -14.75
N ILE A 437 14.72 2.07 -15.39
CA ILE A 437 14.65 3.22 -16.28
C ILE A 437 15.06 4.50 -15.52
N GLU A 438 14.65 4.66 -14.26
CA GLU A 438 15.07 5.78 -13.41
C GLU A 438 16.55 5.74 -13.04
N LYS A 439 17.10 4.56 -12.69
CA LYS A 439 18.55 4.41 -12.47
C LYS A 439 19.34 4.75 -13.72
N TYR A 440 18.88 4.36 -14.91
CA TYR A 440 19.48 4.78 -16.19
C TYR A 440 19.34 6.30 -16.41
N ARG A 441 18.17 6.90 -16.09
CA ARG A 441 17.95 8.36 -16.13
C ARG A 441 18.90 9.13 -15.19
N THR A 442 19.25 8.56 -14.05
CA THR A 442 20.11 9.19 -13.04
C THR A 442 21.60 8.92 -13.25
N SER A 443 21.98 7.84 -13.94
CA SER A 443 23.38 7.52 -14.26
C SER A 443 23.85 8.08 -15.61
N TYR A 444 22.93 8.42 -16.52
CA TYR A 444 23.20 9.23 -17.69
C TYR A 444 22.57 10.61 -17.52
N GLU A 445 23.33 11.56 -16.96
CA GLU A 445 23.00 12.99 -17.04
C GLU A 445 22.90 13.40 -18.52
N GLY A 446 21.70 13.38 -19.10
CA GLY A 446 21.46 13.97 -20.42
C GLY A 446 20.40 13.28 -21.28
N ASN A 447 20.15 11.98 -21.11
CA ASN A 447 19.24 11.30 -22.02
C ASN A 447 17.87 11.13 -21.36
N ALA A 448 16.94 12.02 -21.71
CA ALA A 448 15.52 11.72 -21.61
C ALA A 448 15.28 10.47 -22.45
N ILE A 449 15.32 9.30 -21.80
CA ILE A 449 14.80 8.09 -22.39
C ILE A 449 13.38 8.44 -22.82
N ASP A 450 13.09 8.21 -24.10
CA ASP A 450 11.79 8.07 -24.73
C ASP A 450 10.92 7.03 -23.98
N ALA A 451 10.71 7.21 -22.68
CA ALA A 451 9.85 6.43 -21.84
C ALA A 451 8.43 6.95 -22.06
N TYR A 452 7.92 6.70 -23.26
CA TYR A 452 6.51 6.91 -23.56
C TYR A 452 5.70 6.00 -22.63
N LEU A 453 5.09 6.55 -21.57
CA LEU A 453 3.90 5.91 -21.01
C LEU A 453 2.73 6.33 -21.88
N LEU A 454 2.26 5.37 -22.67
CA LEU A 454 1.05 5.47 -23.47
C LEU A 454 -0.12 5.59 -22.50
N MET A 455 -0.60 6.80 -22.26
CA MET A 455 -1.78 7.03 -21.45
C MET A 455 -3.03 6.89 -22.31
N LEU A 456 -3.96 6.10 -21.79
CA LEU A 456 -5.13 5.61 -22.49
C LEU A 456 -6.33 6.49 -22.11
N GLU A 457 -7.03 7.05 -23.10
CA GLU A 457 -8.30 7.77 -22.89
C GLU A 457 -9.46 6.90 -23.37
N ARG A 458 -10.43 6.62 -22.50
CA ARG A 458 -11.65 5.87 -22.84
C ARG A 458 -12.61 6.78 -23.61
N ARG A 459 -12.99 6.40 -24.83
CA ARG A 459 -14.17 6.95 -25.53
C ARG A 459 -15.33 5.97 -25.48
N ALA A 460 -16.53 6.47 -25.74
CA ALA A 460 -17.73 5.64 -25.88
C ALA A 460 -17.49 4.41 -26.77
N GLY A 461 -17.91 3.23 -26.32
CA GLY A 461 -17.81 1.98 -27.07
C GLY A 461 -16.44 1.29 -27.05
N SER A 462 -15.84 1.10 -25.87
CA SER A 462 -14.58 0.33 -25.68
C SER A 462 -13.34 0.81 -26.46
N ARG A 463 -13.42 1.96 -27.14
CA ARG A 463 -12.32 2.52 -27.93
C ARG A 463 -11.37 3.30 -27.02
N VAL A 464 -10.07 2.98 -27.11
CA VAL A 464 -9.01 3.63 -26.34
C VAL A 464 -8.11 4.44 -27.27
N ARG A 465 -7.95 5.75 -27.00
CA ARG A 465 -7.02 6.60 -27.75
C ARG A 465 -5.68 6.64 -27.05
N VAL A 466 -4.60 6.46 -27.82
CA VAL A 466 -3.22 6.63 -27.38
C VAL A 466 -2.93 8.12 -27.14
N ARG A 467 -2.54 8.50 -25.92
CA ARG A 467 -1.91 9.79 -25.60
C ARG A 467 -0.48 9.56 -25.15
N LYS A 468 0.45 10.32 -25.73
CA LYS A 468 1.87 10.30 -25.33
C LYS A 468 2.08 11.09 -24.04
N VAL A 469 3.00 10.61 -23.21
CA VAL A 469 3.42 11.30 -21.98
C VAL A 469 4.94 11.35 -21.96
N LEU A 470 5.49 12.56 -21.81
CA LEU A 470 6.91 12.83 -21.79
C LEU A 470 7.41 12.93 -20.35
N PHE A 471 8.32 12.05 -19.95
CA PHE A 471 9.00 12.09 -18.65
C PHE A 471 10.29 12.91 -18.76
N THR A 472 10.41 13.95 -17.96
CA THR A 472 11.68 14.69 -17.79
C THR A 472 12.28 14.36 -16.42
N PRO A 473 13.52 14.80 -16.12
CA PRO A 473 14.12 14.63 -14.79
C PRO A 473 13.31 15.24 -13.65
N VAL A 474 12.37 16.17 -13.93
CA VAL A 474 11.70 16.97 -12.90
C VAL A 474 10.18 17.03 -13.02
N ARG A 475 9.59 16.73 -14.20
CA ARG A 475 8.14 16.78 -14.44
C ARG A 475 7.70 15.81 -15.53
N VAL A 476 6.40 15.64 -15.65
CA VAL A 476 5.75 14.87 -16.72
C VAL A 476 4.81 15.78 -17.52
N TYR A 477 4.87 15.69 -18.85
CA TYR A 477 4.07 16.51 -19.75
C TYR A 477 3.14 15.64 -20.62
N TYR A 478 1.87 16.03 -20.73
CA TYR A 478 0.87 15.32 -21.52
C TYR A 478 0.85 15.80 -22.97
N GLN A 479 0.57 14.91 -23.94
CA GLN A 479 0.49 15.25 -25.37
C GLN A 479 -0.39 16.47 -25.68
N CYS A 480 -1.47 16.69 -24.94
CA CYS A 480 -2.37 17.82 -25.18
C CYS A 480 -1.86 19.16 -24.61
N THR A 481 -0.69 19.20 -23.98
CA THR A 481 -0.12 20.45 -23.44
C THR A 481 0.77 21.12 -24.49
N PRO A 482 0.69 22.46 -24.67
CA PRO A 482 1.64 23.18 -25.55
C PRO A 482 3.10 22.90 -25.18
N MET A 483 3.36 22.71 -23.88
CA MET A 483 4.68 22.39 -23.35
C MET A 483 5.22 21.04 -23.83
N PHE A 484 4.38 20.04 -24.02
CA PHE A 484 4.80 18.73 -24.57
C PHE A 484 5.33 18.88 -25.99
N HIS A 485 4.61 19.60 -26.85
CA HIS A 485 5.01 19.83 -28.23
C HIS A 485 6.24 20.74 -28.32
N HIS A 486 6.31 21.75 -27.47
CA HIS A 486 7.47 22.63 -27.36
C HIS A 486 8.73 21.85 -26.97
N LEU A 487 8.68 21.02 -25.92
CA LEU A 487 9.84 20.24 -25.48
C LEU A 487 10.29 19.18 -26.51
N LEU A 488 9.37 18.60 -27.29
CA LEU A 488 9.74 17.72 -28.41
C LEU A 488 10.39 18.46 -29.59
N SER A 489 10.10 19.76 -29.75
CA SER A 489 10.73 20.58 -30.79
C SER A 489 12.16 21.00 -30.43
N LEU A 490 12.50 20.97 -29.13
CA LEU A 490 13.86 21.22 -28.65
C LEU A 490 14.68 19.93 -28.77
N ARG A 491 15.91 20.00 -29.31
CA ARG A 491 16.83 18.86 -29.23
C ARG A 491 17.32 18.75 -27.79
N PHE A 492 17.32 17.53 -27.25
CA PHE A 492 17.76 17.29 -25.87
C PHE A 492 19.25 17.62 -25.70
N PRO A 493 19.65 18.12 -24.52
CA PRO A 493 21.05 18.38 -24.22
C PRO A 493 21.86 17.10 -24.27
N ILE A 494 22.93 17.09 -25.05
CA ILE A 494 23.83 15.94 -25.20
C ILE A 494 25.15 16.34 -24.58
N SER A 495 25.61 15.58 -23.58
CA SER A 495 26.91 15.78 -22.94
C SER A 495 28.05 15.14 -23.76
N PRO A 496 29.16 15.86 -24.02
CA PRO A 496 29.40 17.25 -23.66
C PRO A 496 28.68 18.23 -24.61
N PRO A 497 28.19 19.38 -24.11
CA PRO A 497 27.60 20.41 -24.95
C PRO A 497 28.57 20.95 -26.00
N ASP A 498 28.03 21.41 -27.12
CA ASP A 498 28.80 22.05 -28.18
C ASP A 498 28.95 23.55 -27.88
N TYR A 499 29.99 23.89 -27.10
CA TYR A 499 30.24 25.24 -26.59
C TYR A 499 30.85 26.22 -27.62
N ARG A 500 30.64 25.98 -28.91
CA ARG A 500 31.14 26.91 -29.93
C ARG A 500 30.43 28.24 -29.80
N ILE A 501 31.23 29.21 -29.39
CA ILE A 501 30.92 30.64 -29.35
C ILE A 501 31.53 31.25 -30.61
N TYR A 502 30.79 32.14 -31.26
CA TYR A 502 31.19 32.79 -32.50
C TYR A 502 31.05 34.30 -32.36
N HIS A 503 31.90 35.01 -33.10
CA HIS A 503 31.77 36.44 -33.36
C HIS A 503 31.55 37.30 -32.09
N PRO A 504 32.47 37.28 -31.10
CA PRO A 504 32.35 38.15 -29.94
C PRO A 504 32.35 39.63 -30.37
N ARG A 505 31.37 40.40 -29.90
CA ARG A 505 31.25 41.83 -30.21
C ARG A 505 31.07 42.62 -28.93
N LEU A 506 31.83 43.69 -28.80
CA LEU A 506 31.56 44.68 -27.76
C LEU A 506 30.33 45.50 -28.16
N MET A 507 29.34 45.55 -27.29
CA MET A 507 28.11 46.31 -27.48
C MET A 507 28.02 47.39 -26.39
N GLU A 508 27.72 48.62 -26.79
CA GLU A 508 27.42 49.69 -25.85
C GLU A 508 26.03 49.46 -25.25
N GLU A 509 25.98 49.30 -23.93
CA GLU A 509 24.73 49.11 -23.19
C GLU A 509 24.94 49.68 -21.79
N GLU A 510 24.20 50.74 -21.47
CA GLU A 510 24.37 51.48 -20.22
C GLU A 510 23.30 51.07 -19.21
N PHE A 511 23.72 50.52 -18.07
CA PHE A 511 22.83 50.35 -16.93
C PHE A 511 23.55 50.39 -15.60
N ALA A 512 22.90 51.02 -14.62
CA ALA A 512 23.37 51.10 -13.26
C ALA A 512 22.99 49.87 -12.43
N ILE A 513 23.95 49.36 -11.66
CA ILE A 513 23.77 48.29 -10.68
C ILE A 513 23.95 48.89 -9.29
N GLY A 514 22.83 49.19 -8.63
CA GLY A 514 22.84 50.00 -7.41
C GLY A 514 23.36 51.42 -7.68
N ASP A 515 23.84 52.08 -6.63
CA ASP A 515 24.23 53.50 -6.69
C ASP A 515 25.70 53.74 -7.07
N LYS A 516 26.49 52.68 -7.27
CA LYS A 516 27.96 52.77 -7.30
C LYS A 516 28.64 52.11 -8.50
N LEU A 517 27.93 51.37 -9.33
CA LEU A 517 28.51 50.68 -10.48
C LEU A 517 27.70 50.99 -11.74
N LEU A 518 28.36 51.68 -12.69
CA LEU A 518 27.85 51.90 -14.03
C LEU A 518 28.52 50.92 -14.97
N VAL A 519 27.73 50.07 -15.63
CA VAL A 519 28.21 49.23 -16.72
C VAL A 519 27.87 49.94 -18.02
N ASN A 520 28.85 50.04 -18.92
CA ASN A 520 28.70 50.72 -20.20
C ASN A 520 28.84 49.78 -21.41
N ASN A 521 29.32 48.56 -21.20
CA ASN A 521 29.56 47.62 -22.28
C ASN A 521 29.16 46.20 -21.86
N VAL A 522 28.68 45.42 -22.83
CA VAL A 522 28.51 43.97 -22.73
C VAL A 522 29.22 43.30 -23.88
N ILE A 523 29.69 42.06 -23.67
CA ILE A 523 30.19 41.22 -24.76
C ILE A 523 29.04 40.37 -25.28
N GLY A 524 28.62 40.63 -26.51
CA GLY A 524 27.67 39.80 -27.25
C GLY A 524 28.37 38.62 -27.91
N PHE A 525 27.78 37.44 -27.82
CA PHE A 525 28.24 36.20 -28.41
C PHE A 525 27.14 35.56 -29.23
N GLU A 526 27.44 35.07 -30.43
CA GLU A 526 26.59 34.08 -31.09
C GLU A 526 26.95 32.69 -30.57
N ILE A 527 25.95 31.90 -30.21
CA ILE A 527 26.15 30.53 -29.72
C ILE A 527 25.66 29.51 -30.73
N SER A 528 26.28 28.33 -30.71
CA SER A 528 25.84 27.21 -31.52
C SER A 528 24.34 26.95 -31.32
N ARG A 529 23.64 26.57 -32.41
CA ARG A 529 22.22 26.19 -32.35
C ARG A 529 21.96 25.13 -31.27
N ARG A 530 22.93 24.24 -31.05
CA ARG A 530 22.86 23.19 -30.05
C ARG A 530 22.91 23.77 -28.64
N LEU A 531 23.90 24.59 -28.31
CA LEU A 531 23.99 25.27 -27.00
C LEU A 531 22.73 26.12 -26.72
N TYR A 532 22.21 26.82 -27.73
CA TYR A 532 20.98 27.59 -27.62
C TYR A 532 19.76 26.72 -27.24
N GLN A 533 19.62 25.54 -27.86
CA GLN A 533 18.54 24.59 -27.55
C GLN A 533 18.64 24.06 -26.12
N GLU A 534 19.85 23.83 -25.61
CA GLU A 534 20.06 23.37 -24.23
C GLU A 534 19.68 24.44 -23.20
N ILE A 535 20.05 25.70 -23.45
CA ILE A 535 19.66 26.84 -22.61
C ILE A 535 18.13 26.99 -22.61
N CYS A 536 17.49 26.94 -23.78
CA CYS A 536 16.04 26.99 -23.90
C CYS A 536 15.36 25.86 -23.10
N TYR A 537 15.87 24.63 -23.21
CA TYR A 537 15.36 23.49 -22.45
C TYR A 537 15.45 23.72 -20.93
N TRP A 538 16.64 24.05 -20.41
CA TRP A 538 16.85 24.25 -18.97
C TRP A 538 16.16 25.49 -18.41
N SER A 539 15.91 26.51 -19.24
CA SER A 539 15.10 27.67 -18.86
C SER A 539 13.62 27.33 -18.65
N THR A 540 13.14 26.25 -19.29
CA THR A 540 11.72 25.89 -19.35
C THR A 540 11.34 24.86 -18.29
N VAL A 541 12.25 23.94 -17.93
CA VAL A 541 12.01 22.92 -16.91
C VAL A 541 12.32 23.47 -15.51
N LYS A 542 11.49 23.17 -14.50
CA LYS A 542 11.75 23.62 -13.11
C LYS A 542 13.03 22.96 -12.58
N GLY A 543 14.14 23.69 -12.57
CA GLY A 543 15.42 23.23 -12.02
C GLY A 543 16.60 23.99 -12.63
N LYS A 544 16.96 25.14 -12.05
CA LYS A 544 18.00 26.05 -12.58
C LYS A 544 19.44 25.49 -12.55
N LYS A 545 19.65 24.30 -11.96
CA LYS A 545 20.98 23.67 -11.84
C LYS A 545 21.64 23.46 -13.20
N GLY A 546 20.88 23.07 -14.22
CA GLY A 546 21.42 22.89 -15.58
C GLY A 546 21.88 24.20 -16.23
N LEU A 547 21.18 25.31 -15.99
CA LEU A 547 21.63 26.64 -16.45
C LEU A 547 22.93 27.07 -15.77
N GLY A 548 23.08 26.79 -14.47
CA GLY A 548 24.32 27.06 -13.74
C GLY A 548 25.52 26.34 -14.35
N ILE A 549 25.39 25.02 -14.58
CA ILE A 549 26.44 24.20 -15.21
C ILE A 549 26.81 24.73 -16.60
N ILE A 550 25.83 25.16 -17.40
CA ILE A 550 26.10 25.75 -18.73
C ILE A 550 26.89 27.06 -18.57
N GLY A 551 26.47 27.94 -17.66
CA GLY A 551 27.17 29.19 -17.36
C GLY A 551 28.62 28.95 -16.94
N GLU A 552 28.84 28.08 -15.96
CA GLU A 552 30.17 27.69 -15.49
C GLU A 552 31.02 27.12 -16.64
N SER A 553 30.45 26.26 -17.48
CA SER A 553 31.18 25.65 -18.60
C SER A 553 31.62 26.66 -19.66
N ILE A 554 30.80 27.69 -19.93
CA ILE A 554 31.18 28.81 -20.81
C ILE A 554 32.39 29.55 -20.24
N ILE A 555 32.41 29.81 -18.93
CA ILE A 555 33.54 30.49 -18.28
C ILE A 555 34.80 29.63 -18.28
N ASN A 556 34.66 28.32 -18.11
CA ASN A 556 35.78 27.40 -18.25
C ASN A 556 36.34 27.36 -19.70
N PHE A 557 35.51 27.54 -20.72
CA PHE A 557 35.97 27.70 -22.10
C PHE A 557 36.78 28.99 -22.28
N LEU A 558 36.43 30.06 -21.56
CA LEU A 558 37.13 31.35 -21.55
C LEU A 558 38.29 31.43 -20.53
N LYS A 559 38.75 30.28 -20.00
CA LYS A 559 39.79 30.22 -18.96
C LYS A 559 41.07 30.96 -19.35
N GLU A 560 41.54 30.80 -20.58
CA GLU A 560 42.83 31.38 -21.02
C GLU A 560 42.81 32.92 -21.03
N PRO A 561 41.82 33.61 -21.66
CA PRO A 561 41.65 35.06 -21.53
C PRO A 561 41.49 35.55 -20.09
N ILE A 562 40.76 34.81 -19.25
CA ILE A 562 40.56 35.18 -17.84
C ILE A 562 41.86 35.10 -17.04
N LEU A 563 42.68 34.08 -17.27
CA LEU A 563 43.99 33.96 -16.63
C LEU A 563 44.98 35.02 -17.13
N GLU A 564 44.93 35.39 -18.40
CA GLU A 564 45.73 36.48 -18.97
C GLU A 564 45.35 37.83 -18.34
N PHE A 565 44.04 38.11 -18.24
CA PHE A 565 43.52 39.30 -17.56
C PHE A 565 44.02 39.36 -16.12
N LEU A 566 43.90 38.26 -15.38
CA LEU A 566 44.31 38.19 -13.99
C LEU A 566 45.82 38.35 -13.82
N SER A 567 46.63 37.77 -14.72
CA SER A 567 48.08 37.94 -14.73
C SER A 567 48.47 39.43 -14.70
N GLY A 568 47.80 40.25 -15.52
CA GLY A 568 47.97 41.70 -15.52
C GLY A 568 47.49 42.38 -14.23
N GLU A 569 46.30 42.05 -13.75
CA GLU A 569 45.69 42.69 -12.57
C GLU A 569 46.42 42.36 -11.25
N VAL A 570 46.90 41.12 -11.08
CA VAL A 570 47.60 40.71 -9.86
C VAL A 570 49.12 40.79 -9.98
N GLY A 571 49.66 41.10 -11.16
CA GLY A 571 51.10 41.23 -11.42
C GLY A 571 51.86 39.91 -11.28
N LEU A 572 51.23 38.78 -11.60
CA LEU A 572 51.82 37.44 -11.52
C LEU A 572 51.85 36.81 -12.91
N PRO A 573 52.91 36.07 -13.29
CA PRO A 573 52.94 35.39 -14.59
C PRO A 573 51.76 34.43 -14.73
N LYS A 574 51.10 34.45 -15.88
CA LYS A 574 49.96 33.57 -16.20
C LYS A 574 50.28 32.10 -15.96
N GLU A 575 51.50 31.67 -16.28
CA GLU A 575 51.95 30.28 -16.12
C GLU A 575 51.98 29.82 -14.65
N GLU A 576 52.06 30.77 -13.70
CA GLU A 576 52.00 30.49 -12.27
C GLU A 576 50.56 30.46 -11.71
N LEU A 577 49.55 30.78 -12.54
CA LEU A 577 48.14 30.80 -12.15
C LEU A 577 47.44 29.51 -12.57
N SER A 578 46.60 28.96 -11.68
CA SER A 578 45.77 27.80 -11.98
C SER A 578 44.32 28.04 -11.59
N MET A 579 43.42 27.94 -12.57
CA MET A 579 41.97 28.02 -12.37
C MET A 579 41.38 26.62 -12.20
N ASN A 580 40.74 26.41 -11.05
CA ASN A 580 40.07 25.18 -10.67
C ASN A 580 38.55 25.37 -10.68
N TRP A 581 37.86 24.57 -11.49
CA TRP A 581 36.40 24.49 -11.51
C TRP A 581 35.91 23.63 -10.34
N ARG A 582 35.02 24.16 -9.50
CA ARG A 582 34.46 23.46 -8.32
C ARG A 582 33.08 22.86 -8.56
N GLY A 583 32.56 22.87 -9.80
CA GLY A 583 31.21 22.47 -10.23
C GLY A 583 30.74 21.03 -9.93
N THR A 584 31.49 20.25 -9.15
CA THR A 584 31.03 18.97 -8.58
C THR A 584 31.03 19.03 -7.06
N LYS A 585 29.85 19.35 -6.48
CA LYS A 585 29.60 19.37 -5.04
C LYS A 585 30.00 18.05 -4.37
N LYS A 586 31.22 17.98 -3.83
CA LYS A 586 31.56 17.10 -2.71
C LYS A 586 31.48 17.95 -1.44
N TYR A 587 30.40 17.72 -0.69
CA TYR A 587 30.11 18.28 0.64
C TYR A 587 29.68 19.76 0.64
N GLY A 588 28.66 20.07 1.45
CA GLY A 588 27.98 21.37 1.55
C GLY A 588 28.83 22.51 2.09
N LEU A 589 29.99 22.74 1.48
CA LEU A 589 30.84 23.89 1.72
C LEU A 589 30.47 25.00 0.75
N GLU A 590 30.44 26.20 1.30
CA GLU A 590 30.15 27.48 0.67
C GLU A 590 31.32 27.94 -0.23
N ALA A 591 31.63 27.16 -1.26
CA ALA A 591 32.71 27.43 -2.21
C ALA A 591 32.22 28.23 -3.43
N PRO A 592 33.05 29.11 -4.00
CA PRO A 592 32.76 29.79 -5.27
C PRO A 592 32.83 28.82 -6.45
N ASP A 593 32.23 29.19 -7.58
CA ASP A 593 32.20 28.37 -8.79
C ASP A 593 33.61 28.07 -9.32
N PHE A 594 34.51 29.07 -9.26
CA PHE A 594 35.93 28.91 -9.57
C PHE A 594 36.84 29.52 -8.51
N GLU A 595 37.96 28.86 -8.28
CA GLU A 595 39.05 29.35 -7.43
C GLU A 595 40.33 29.40 -8.26
N ILE A 596 41.08 30.49 -8.16
CA ILE A 596 42.32 30.71 -8.89
C ILE A 596 43.47 30.77 -7.91
N TYR A 597 44.48 29.96 -8.17
CA TYR A 597 45.58 29.70 -7.24
C TYR A 597 46.92 30.18 -7.77
N HIS A 598 47.73 30.73 -6.87
CA HIS A 598 49.16 30.94 -7.02
C HIS A 598 49.88 30.28 -5.85
N ARG A 599 50.80 29.34 -6.13
CA ARG A 599 51.62 28.64 -5.11
C ARG A 599 50.82 28.16 -3.88
N GLY A 600 49.61 27.64 -4.12
CA GLY A 600 48.73 27.10 -3.09
C GLY A 600 47.85 28.11 -2.34
N ARG A 601 47.94 29.42 -2.65
CA ARG A 601 47.07 30.47 -2.12
C ARG A 601 46.02 30.87 -3.15
N VAL A 602 44.79 31.15 -2.69
CA VAL A 602 43.73 31.69 -3.56
C VAL A 602 44.01 33.16 -3.82
N VAL A 603 44.18 33.54 -5.08
CA VAL A 603 44.43 34.92 -5.51
C VAL A 603 43.19 35.58 -6.12
N ALA A 604 42.27 34.78 -6.67
CA ALA A 604 41.00 35.26 -7.17
C ALA A 604 39.91 34.17 -7.07
N VAL A 605 38.65 34.60 -7.01
CA VAL A 605 37.47 33.73 -7.01
C VAL A 605 36.44 34.24 -8.00
N ILE A 606 35.70 33.33 -8.65
CA ILE A 606 34.69 33.67 -9.65
C ILE A 606 33.34 33.08 -9.28
N GLU A 607 32.30 33.90 -9.36
CA GLU A 607 30.89 33.50 -9.29
C GLU A 607 30.21 33.78 -10.65
N VAL A 608 29.44 32.81 -11.15
CA VAL A 608 28.87 32.84 -12.49
C VAL A 608 27.36 32.61 -12.43
N SER A 609 26.59 33.36 -13.22
CA SER A 609 25.16 33.09 -13.33
C SER A 609 24.62 33.38 -14.72
N LEU A 610 23.80 32.44 -15.20
CA LEU A 610 23.11 32.49 -16.49
C LEU A 610 21.61 32.70 -16.29
N GLY A 611 21.06 33.78 -16.86
CA GLY A 611 19.64 34.13 -16.70
C GLY A 611 19.08 35.01 -17.82
N LYS A 612 17.85 35.52 -17.63
CA LYS A 612 17.12 36.30 -18.65
C LYS A 612 17.25 37.81 -18.51
N ASP A 613 17.79 38.28 -17.39
CA ASP A 613 17.89 39.69 -17.04
C ASP A 613 19.20 39.91 -16.30
N LEU A 614 20.17 40.49 -16.99
CA LEU A 614 21.52 40.69 -16.48
C LEU A 614 21.57 41.58 -15.24
N LYS A 615 20.77 42.65 -15.22
CA LYS A 615 20.71 43.58 -14.09
C LYS A 615 20.17 42.89 -12.84
N ALA A 616 19.09 42.11 -12.99
CA ALA A 616 18.53 41.35 -11.87
C ALA A 616 19.53 40.30 -11.35
N ILE A 617 20.20 39.56 -12.24
CA ILE A 617 21.18 38.54 -11.87
C ILE A 617 22.34 39.15 -11.09
N LEU A 618 22.88 40.27 -11.56
CA LEU A 618 24.01 40.95 -10.92
C LEU A 618 23.61 41.50 -9.55
N HIS A 619 22.50 42.24 -9.48
CA HIS A 619 22.08 42.93 -8.26
C HIS A 619 21.55 41.98 -7.17
N THR A 620 20.73 40.99 -7.54
CA THR A 620 20.01 40.16 -6.56
C THR A 620 20.72 38.86 -6.19
N HIS A 621 21.69 38.42 -7.01
CA HIS A 621 22.35 37.13 -6.83
C HIS A 621 23.87 37.27 -6.78
N LEU A 622 24.52 37.67 -7.87
CA LEU A 622 25.98 37.54 -7.98
C LEU A 622 26.76 38.50 -7.06
N ILE A 623 26.42 39.79 -7.00
CA ILE A 623 27.12 40.77 -6.14
C ILE A 623 26.91 40.43 -4.65
N PRO A 624 25.68 40.14 -4.17
CA PRO A 624 25.48 39.70 -2.79
C PRO A 624 26.26 38.42 -2.45
N GLU A 625 26.23 37.42 -3.33
CA GLU A 625 26.91 36.14 -3.10
C GLU A 625 28.43 36.32 -3.05
N MET A 626 29.02 37.09 -3.98
CA MET A 626 30.45 37.38 -3.97
C MET A 626 30.86 38.22 -2.76
N SER A 627 30.06 39.23 -2.38
CA SER A 627 30.32 40.03 -1.18
C SER A 627 30.36 39.17 0.07
N ARG A 628 29.44 38.20 0.18
CA ARG A 628 29.40 37.20 1.24
C ARG A 628 30.64 36.29 1.20
N ARG A 629 31.03 35.79 0.03
CA ARG A 629 32.23 34.93 -0.14
C ARG A 629 33.51 35.59 0.34
N LEU A 630 33.69 36.87 0.04
CA LEU A 630 34.88 37.62 0.43
C LEU A 630 34.94 37.92 1.93
N THR A 631 33.88 37.65 2.71
CA THR A 631 33.95 37.73 4.19
C THR A 631 34.66 36.54 4.83
N TYR A 632 34.81 35.42 4.11
CA TYR A 632 35.48 34.24 4.65
C TYR A 632 37.00 34.42 4.65
N ASP A 633 37.66 34.05 5.76
CA ASP A 633 39.11 34.22 5.95
C ASP A 633 39.96 33.66 4.80
N LYS A 634 39.50 32.56 4.18
CA LYS A 634 40.16 31.92 3.03
C LYS A 634 40.20 32.81 1.78
N PHE A 635 39.23 33.70 1.60
CA PHE A 635 39.03 34.49 0.39
C PHE A 635 39.14 36.00 0.62
N LYS A 636 39.32 36.46 1.86
CA LYS A 636 39.29 37.89 2.19
C LYS A 636 40.29 38.74 1.39
N ASP A 637 41.43 38.16 1.04
CA ASP A 637 42.52 38.83 0.33
C ASP A 637 42.51 38.53 -1.19
N ALA A 638 41.52 37.77 -1.66
CA ALA A 638 41.37 37.38 -3.07
C ALA A 638 40.60 38.44 -3.87
N LEU A 639 40.92 38.56 -5.16
CA LEU A 639 40.13 39.36 -6.10
C LEU A 639 38.78 38.67 -6.35
N GLY A 640 37.68 39.39 -6.16
CA GLY A 640 36.34 38.88 -6.44
C GLY A 640 35.95 39.17 -7.89
N ILE A 641 35.57 38.13 -8.65
CA ILE A 641 35.11 38.28 -10.03
C ILE A 641 33.67 37.79 -10.15
N VAL A 642 32.83 38.63 -10.74
CA VAL A 642 31.44 38.30 -11.03
C VAL A 642 31.26 38.26 -12.54
N VAL A 643 30.74 37.14 -13.04
CA VAL A 643 30.42 36.98 -14.46
C VAL A 643 28.93 36.75 -14.66
N GLY A 644 28.26 37.77 -15.18
CA GLY A 644 26.85 37.69 -15.54
C GLY A 644 26.69 37.25 -17.00
N LEU A 645 25.85 36.26 -17.25
CA LEU A 645 25.47 35.82 -18.59
C LEU A 645 23.96 36.00 -18.79
N GLU A 646 23.57 36.72 -19.82
CA GLU A 646 22.17 36.87 -20.23
C GLU A 646 21.91 36.09 -21.51
N TYR A 647 20.85 35.28 -21.51
CA TYR A 647 20.37 34.63 -22.73
C TYR A 647 19.07 35.25 -23.23
N SER A 648 18.97 35.37 -24.55
CA SER A 648 17.73 35.72 -25.23
C SER A 648 16.87 34.46 -25.45
N PRO A 649 15.54 34.51 -25.20
CA PRO A 649 14.64 33.43 -25.54
C PRO A 649 14.27 33.39 -27.03
N THR A 650 14.64 34.42 -27.80
CA THR A 650 14.23 34.61 -29.20
C THR A 650 15.39 34.67 -30.18
N SER A 651 16.63 34.69 -29.70
CA SER A 651 17.84 34.73 -30.53
C SER A 651 18.96 33.88 -29.92
N PRO A 652 19.81 33.23 -30.73
CA PRO A 652 20.96 32.45 -30.28
C PRO A 652 22.13 33.35 -29.87
N THR A 653 21.84 34.37 -29.07
CA THR A 653 22.81 35.38 -28.62
C THR A 653 22.89 35.37 -27.10
N LEU A 654 24.11 35.34 -26.58
CA LEU A 654 24.40 35.57 -25.16
C LEU A 654 25.04 36.95 -24.99
N LYS A 655 24.71 37.62 -23.90
CA LYS A 655 25.47 38.80 -23.43
C LYS A 655 26.24 38.42 -22.19
N MET A 656 27.45 38.95 -22.05
CA MET A 656 28.29 38.74 -20.89
C MET A 656 28.79 40.05 -20.32
N ILE A 657 28.83 40.11 -19.01
CA ILE A 657 29.50 41.16 -18.24
C ILE A 657 30.54 40.52 -17.34
N PHE A 658 31.67 41.20 -17.24
CA PHE A 658 32.78 40.82 -16.39
C PHE A 658 33.12 41.96 -15.44
N ILE A 659 32.79 41.78 -14.17
CA ILE A 659 32.97 42.79 -13.12
C ILE A 659 33.96 42.25 -12.10
N ILE A 660 34.85 43.12 -11.62
CA ILE A 660 35.76 42.81 -10.52
C ILE A 660 35.43 43.63 -9.29
N ARG A 661 35.75 43.09 -8.12
CA ARG A 661 35.89 43.82 -6.87
C ARG A 661 37.34 43.78 -6.45
N ASP A 662 37.96 44.94 -6.38
CA ASP A 662 39.34 45.05 -5.93
C ASP A 662 39.46 44.99 -4.40
N LYS A 663 40.70 45.06 -3.91
CA LYS A 663 41.02 45.05 -2.47
C LYS A 663 40.56 46.31 -1.74
N SER A 664 40.23 47.38 -2.46
CA SER A 664 39.64 48.61 -1.89
C SER A 664 38.12 48.51 -1.73
N GLU A 665 37.57 47.32 -2.00
CA GLU A 665 36.15 47.01 -1.99
C GLU A 665 35.33 47.69 -3.10
N MET A 666 36.00 48.34 -4.06
CA MET A 666 35.34 48.99 -5.17
C MET A 666 35.01 48.00 -6.28
N TRP A 667 33.78 48.10 -6.78
CA TRP A 667 33.31 47.34 -7.93
C TRP A 667 33.64 48.08 -9.22
N MET A 668 34.23 47.39 -10.19
CA MET A 668 34.64 47.96 -11.46
C MET A 668 34.20 47.06 -12.63
N ASP A 669 33.64 47.69 -13.66
CA ASP A 669 33.38 47.03 -14.94
C ASP A 669 34.70 46.84 -15.70
N ARG A 670 35.06 45.58 -15.96
CA ARG A 670 36.27 45.18 -16.70
C ARG A 670 35.89 44.41 -17.98
N THR A 671 34.65 44.56 -18.44
CA THR A 671 34.12 43.84 -19.60
C THR A 671 34.89 44.18 -20.88
N ARG A 672 35.28 45.44 -21.08
CA ARG A 672 36.09 45.87 -22.23
C ARG A 672 37.52 45.28 -22.19
N ASP A 673 38.10 45.20 -21.00
CA ASP A 673 39.46 44.70 -20.81
C ASP A 673 39.52 43.20 -21.11
N LEU A 674 38.53 42.42 -20.62
CA LEU A 674 38.40 41.02 -20.99
C LEU A 674 38.15 40.83 -22.49
N TYR A 675 37.32 41.68 -23.11
CA TYR A 675 37.04 41.61 -24.54
C TYR A 675 38.32 41.72 -25.39
N GLY A 676 39.22 42.66 -25.06
CA GLY A 676 40.49 42.83 -25.76
C GLY A 676 41.41 41.61 -25.72
N LEU A 677 41.22 40.72 -24.74
CA LEU A 677 42.01 39.50 -24.53
C LEU A 677 41.38 38.25 -25.16
N LEU A 678 40.16 38.34 -25.71
CA LEU A 678 39.53 37.18 -26.32
C LEU A 678 40.29 36.72 -27.58
N GLY A 679 41.09 37.58 -28.23
CA GLY A 679 42.04 37.19 -29.28
C GLY A 679 41.41 36.70 -30.59
N TRP A 680 40.34 37.36 -31.07
CA TRP A 680 39.59 36.97 -32.27
C TRP A 680 39.87 37.90 -33.45
#